data_AF-A0A7C2PFS7-F1
#
_entry.id   AF-A0A7C2PFS7-F1
#
_cell.length_a   1.000
_cell.length_b   1.000
_cell.length_c   1.000
_cell.angle_alpha   90.00
_cell.angle_beta   90.00
_cell.angle_gamma   90.00
#
_symmetry.space_group_name_H-M   'P 1'
#
loop_
_entity.id
_entity.type
_entity.pdbx_description
1 polymer ?
#
loop_
_entity_poly.entity_id
_entity_poly.type
_entity_poly.pdbx_seq_one_letter_code
_entity_poly.pdbx_strand_id
1 'polypeptide(L)'
;MKAFSGLSNQNLEGKIFILFSLAQNNKANYSYVNRIYRNRNRLSLRGLNLLALTLHKMNRHGAAKSILSMIESKIKNPAFEGWSPRIKTPYLDFFSSKDDVIALTVLSYIKIRKWTLKAKPFMTLLLRELSRGDDRVHYVSHEYMAILSRAINSFFSVQEPGRTNYKLTVKWNDEILFDKKVRGIHPPQTLVVKKNIKRKNKLDIQLEGNGTIYFTGYLGYFRPGIVLENVKTYGYIKKHVKYPDYRLKDKSFSFGYSTVHLDSYSYKIQELENIAQHTVFPVSMTLYLNSKTPEKYLILEDMIPAGCTLLQGSVGGDFQYYKQDKNKLVFYLKRNSPRRRYLYIHYKLISRFKGKYRTLAPQLYPVRNRSKRIAGEVIHLNIKGPSYKTFGDYKFSPDEWYHIGKYYFDQKNYEKSEEYLAKVFNAFNLKAKYYKEACRMFLYISLAKKNANEVVKYFELLKERYPTLTIPFKDIIQIAESYGEMNEYERAIQVLNGTIRSYFLQEVAVSATLASNNRIKSAYNLMNQLIMDYPDYRVVLKTYYTFGQELYIRFTELVEKSGLKRKDRLRSDQLFEMSKTIFQNYITFYPTDWNVDEVSFTLVNLYLDKINYEKTIDTALIYAKRFPKSHFLDGYKYIAAHALFEKGEYRLAQALSQSVAYDKFPGKDGSLRESENKTFAQLMLAKIYHQEKDFTKAL
;
A
#
# COMPACT_ATOMS: atom_id res chain seq x y z
N MET A 1 -13.53 -41.94 -9.10
CA MET A 1 -14.38 -41.27 -10.11
C MET A 1 -14.59 -39.78 -9.81
N LYS A 2 -14.95 -39.36 -8.59
CA LYS A 2 -15.10 -37.92 -8.22
C LYS A 2 -13.89 -37.04 -8.60
N ALA A 3 -12.66 -37.52 -8.39
CA ALA A 3 -11.45 -36.79 -8.79
C ALA A 3 -11.25 -36.71 -10.32
N PHE A 4 -11.77 -37.67 -11.09
CA PHE A 4 -11.69 -37.65 -12.56
C PHE A 4 -12.71 -36.69 -13.18
N SER A 5 -13.92 -36.64 -12.61
CA SER A 5 -14.99 -35.72 -13.04
C SER A 5 -14.72 -34.27 -12.63
N GLY A 6 -14.01 -34.04 -11.52
CA GLY A 6 -13.61 -32.70 -11.07
C GLY A 6 -12.50 -32.05 -11.90
N LEU A 7 -11.85 -32.78 -12.82
CA LEU A 7 -10.84 -32.22 -13.71
C LEU A 7 -11.46 -31.68 -15.00
N SER A 8 -11.08 -30.46 -15.38
CA SER A 8 -11.43 -29.84 -16.66
C SER A 8 -11.19 -30.79 -17.83
N ASN A 9 -12.08 -30.74 -18.84
CA ASN A 9 -11.94 -31.51 -20.08
C ASN A 9 -10.66 -31.20 -20.86
N GLN A 10 -10.03 -30.04 -20.61
CA GLN A 10 -8.76 -29.68 -21.21
C GLN A 10 -7.54 -30.29 -20.48
N ASN A 11 -7.72 -30.82 -19.27
CA ASN A 11 -6.64 -31.40 -18.47
C ASN A 11 -6.42 -32.89 -18.80
N LEU A 12 -5.90 -33.15 -19.99
CA LEU A 12 -5.66 -34.52 -20.47
C LEU A 12 -4.60 -35.26 -19.64
N GLU A 13 -3.58 -34.56 -19.14
CA GLU A 13 -2.48 -35.13 -18.35
C GLU A 13 -2.94 -35.65 -16.98
N GLY A 14 -3.73 -34.87 -16.24
CA GLY A 14 -4.30 -35.33 -14.96
C GLY A 14 -5.26 -36.51 -15.16
N LYS A 15 -6.07 -36.47 -16.23
CA LYS A 15 -7.02 -37.54 -16.55
C LYS A 15 -6.32 -38.85 -16.90
N ILE A 16 -5.26 -38.82 -17.71
CA ILE A 16 -4.55 -40.06 -18.07
C ILE A 16 -3.79 -40.64 -16.87
N PHE A 17 -3.26 -39.80 -15.97
CA PHE A 17 -2.64 -40.28 -14.74
C PHE A 17 -3.62 -41.05 -13.85
N ILE A 18 -4.83 -40.52 -13.64
CA ILE A 18 -5.88 -41.21 -12.87
C ILE A 18 -6.29 -42.51 -13.56
N LEU A 19 -6.47 -42.50 -14.89
CA LEU A 19 -6.85 -43.70 -15.65
C LEU A 19 -5.76 -44.77 -15.63
N PHE A 20 -4.49 -44.38 -15.70
CA PHE A 20 -3.36 -45.30 -15.56
C PHE A 20 -3.40 -46.01 -14.20
N SER A 21 -3.62 -45.28 -13.11
CA SER A 21 -3.76 -45.84 -11.76
C SER A 21 -4.96 -46.77 -11.65
N LEU A 22 -6.12 -46.39 -12.22
CA LEU A 22 -7.31 -47.25 -12.27
C LEU A 22 -7.08 -48.52 -13.09
N ALA A 23 -6.32 -48.44 -14.18
CA ALA A 23 -6.01 -49.58 -15.04
C ALA A 23 -5.10 -50.61 -14.35
N GLN A 24 -4.22 -50.18 -13.44
CA GLN A 24 -3.44 -51.14 -12.64
C GLN A 24 -4.34 -52.08 -11.83
N ASN A 25 -5.53 -51.61 -11.41
CA ASN A 25 -6.53 -52.36 -10.66
C ASN A 25 -7.69 -52.86 -11.51
N ASN A 26 -7.56 -52.89 -12.85
CA ASN A 26 -8.62 -53.28 -13.80
C ASN A 26 -9.94 -52.48 -13.66
N LYS A 27 -9.91 -51.26 -13.11
CA LYS A 27 -11.07 -50.38 -12.89
C LYS A 27 -11.17 -49.22 -13.89
N ALA A 28 -10.30 -49.16 -14.90
CA ALA A 28 -10.32 -48.10 -15.90
C ALA A 28 -11.40 -48.36 -16.97
N ASN A 29 -12.23 -47.36 -17.24
CA ASN A 29 -13.24 -47.43 -18.30
C ASN A 29 -12.62 -47.02 -19.66
N TYR A 30 -12.73 -47.91 -20.65
CA TYR A 30 -12.14 -47.73 -21.98
C TYR A 30 -12.70 -46.52 -22.72
N SER A 31 -13.97 -46.15 -22.52
CA SER A 31 -14.57 -44.96 -23.15
C SER A 31 -13.77 -43.69 -22.84
N TYR A 32 -13.35 -43.52 -21.58
CA TYR A 32 -12.52 -42.38 -21.18
C TYR A 32 -11.10 -42.46 -21.74
N VAL A 33 -10.50 -43.65 -21.77
CA VAL A 33 -9.17 -43.86 -22.37
C VAL A 33 -9.20 -43.58 -23.87
N ASN A 34 -10.26 -43.99 -24.57
CA ASN A 34 -10.43 -43.77 -26.01
C ASN A 34 -10.59 -42.28 -26.33
N ARG A 35 -11.30 -41.50 -25.49
CA ARG A 35 -11.37 -40.03 -25.63
C ARG A 35 -9.99 -39.38 -25.53
N ILE A 36 -9.14 -39.87 -24.63
CA ILE A 36 -7.75 -39.40 -24.52
C ILE A 36 -6.92 -39.86 -25.73
N TYR A 37 -7.08 -41.10 -26.18
CA TYR A 37 -6.41 -41.65 -27.36
C TYR A 37 -6.70 -40.86 -28.64
N ARG A 38 -7.95 -40.42 -28.84
CA ARG A 38 -8.33 -39.51 -29.94
C ARG A 38 -7.57 -38.17 -29.87
N ASN A 39 -7.29 -37.69 -28.67
CA ASN A 39 -6.57 -36.45 -28.41
C ASN A 39 -5.06 -36.64 -28.13
N ARG A 40 -4.48 -37.80 -28.48
CA ARG A 40 -3.08 -38.17 -28.17
C ARG A 40 -2.04 -37.16 -28.62
N ASN A 41 -2.30 -36.40 -29.70
CA ASN A 41 -1.39 -35.37 -30.21
C ASN A 41 -1.13 -34.24 -29.20
N ARG A 42 -2.07 -33.99 -28.29
CA ARG A 42 -1.99 -32.96 -27.25
C ARG A 42 -1.27 -33.42 -25.98
N LEU A 43 -0.93 -34.70 -25.86
CA LEU A 43 -0.23 -35.25 -24.70
C LEU A 43 1.29 -35.00 -24.78
N SER A 44 1.88 -34.77 -23.62
CA SER A 44 3.32 -34.80 -23.40
C SER A 44 3.88 -36.22 -23.58
N LEU A 45 5.21 -36.33 -23.60
CA LEU A 45 5.87 -37.62 -23.63
C LEU A 45 5.51 -38.49 -22.41
N ARG A 46 5.31 -37.86 -21.24
CA ARG A 46 4.81 -38.53 -20.04
C ARG A 46 3.41 -39.10 -20.26
N GLY A 47 2.48 -38.25 -20.70
CA GLY A 47 1.09 -38.63 -20.96
C GLY A 47 0.97 -39.73 -22.01
N LEU A 48 1.79 -39.69 -23.07
CA LEU A 48 1.86 -40.74 -24.08
C LEU A 48 2.34 -42.07 -23.49
N ASN A 49 3.40 -42.09 -22.68
CA ASN A 49 3.86 -43.31 -22.03
C ASN A 49 2.79 -43.90 -21.10
N LEU A 50 2.15 -43.07 -20.27
CA LEU A 50 1.05 -43.50 -19.41
C LEU A 50 -0.11 -44.07 -20.23
N LEU A 51 -0.46 -43.42 -21.35
CA LEU A 51 -1.49 -43.92 -22.27
C LEU A 51 -1.12 -45.26 -22.90
N ALA A 52 0.12 -45.42 -23.37
CA ALA A 52 0.61 -46.66 -23.97
C ALA A 52 0.54 -47.83 -22.98
N LEU A 53 1.01 -47.61 -21.74
CA LEU A 53 0.95 -48.61 -20.67
C LEU A 53 -0.48 -48.92 -20.24
N THR A 54 -1.35 -47.92 -20.19
CA THR A 54 -2.78 -48.08 -19.88
C THR A 54 -3.47 -48.95 -20.94
N LEU A 55 -3.29 -48.63 -22.22
CA LEU A 55 -3.84 -49.39 -23.34
C LEU A 55 -3.32 -50.83 -23.36
N HIS A 56 -2.03 -51.02 -23.07
CA HIS A 56 -1.43 -52.34 -22.97
C HIS A 56 -2.05 -53.16 -21.83
N LYS A 57 -2.24 -52.57 -20.64
CA LYS A 57 -2.88 -53.23 -19.49
C LYS A 57 -4.35 -53.58 -19.75
N MET A 58 -5.02 -52.84 -20.61
CA MET A 58 -6.40 -53.11 -21.06
C MET A 58 -6.48 -54.03 -22.29
N ASN A 59 -5.41 -54.76 -22.63
CA ASN A 59 -5.35 -55.69 -23.77
C ASN A 59 -5.59 -55.04 -25.14
N ARG A 60 -5.35 -53.73 -25.29
CA ARG A 60 -5.45 -52.99 -26.56
C ARG A 60 -4.07 -52.86 -27.21
N HIS A 61 -3.45 -54.00 -27.52
CA HIS A 61 -2.04 -54.05 -27.95
C HIS A 61 -1.74 -53.27 -29.23
N GLY A 62 -2.64 -53.26 -30.22
CA GLY A 62 -2.47 -52.49 -31.46
C GLY A 62 -2.38 -50.98 -31.19
N ALA A 63 -3.30 -50.44 -30.41
CA ALA A 63 -3.30 -49.02 -30.01
C ALA A 63 -2.07 -48.68 -29.16
N ALA A 64 -1.67 -49.55 -28.23
CA ALA A 64 -0.46 -49.36 -27.43
C ALA A 64 0.81 -49.31 -28.30
N LYS A 65 0.94 -50.20 -29.30
CA LYS A 65 2.04 -50.20 -30.28
C LYS A 65 2.06 -48.92 -31.12
N SER A 66 0.89 -48.40 -31.52
CA SER A 66 0.77 -47.13 -32.26
C SER A 66 1.27 -45.94 -31.43
N ILE A 67 0.88 -45.86 -30.15
CA ILE A 67 1.40 -44.82 -29.25
C ILE A 67 2.92 -44.97 -29.05
N LEU A 68 3.45 -46.19 -28.93
CA LEU A 68 4.89 -46.40 -28.79
C LEU A 68 5.66 -45.90 -30.03
N SER A 69 5.15 -46.11 -31.24
CA SER A 69 5.75 -45.55 -32.46
C SER A 69 5.68 -44.01 -32.50
N MET A 70 4.64 -43.40 -31.93
CA MET A 70 4.54 -41.95 -31.77
C MET A 70 5.51 -41.40 -30.71
N ILE A 71 5.79 -42.17 -29.66
CA ILE A 71 6.84 -41.87 -28.68
C ILE A 71 8.20 -41.90 -29.39
N GLU A 72 8.48 -42.91 -30.20
CA GLU A 72 9.72 -43.01 -31.00
C GLU A 72 9.92 -41.81 -31.92
N SER A 73 8.89 -41.36 -32.64
CA SER A 73 8.99 -40.21 -33.54
C SER A 73 9.27 -38.90 -32.79
N LYS A 74 8.68 -38.71 -31.60
CA LYS A 74 8.93 -37.54 -30.75
C LYS A 74 10.32 -37.53 -30.11
N ILE A 75 10.99 -38.68 -30.01
CA ILE A 75 12.31 -38.81 -29.36
C ILE A 75 13.47 -38.58 -30.35
N LYS A 76 13.25 -38.46 -31.67
CA LYS A 76 14.31 -38.21 -32.68
C LYS A 76 14.98 -36.82 -32.53
N ASN A 77 15.74 -36.61 -31.45
CA ASN A 77 16.87 -35.69 -31.27
C ASN A 77 17.59 -36.04 -29.94
N PRO A 78 18.80 -36.64 -29.95
CA PRO A 78 19.48 -37.07 -28.72
C PRO A 78 20.05 -35.93 -27.88
N ALA A 79 20.07 -34.69 -28.40
CA ALA A 79 20.29 -33.49 -27.61
C ALA A 79 19.02 -33.13 -26.81
N PHE A 80 18.74 -33.92 -25.77
CA PHE A 80 17.67 -33.66 -24.78
C PHE A 80 17.91 -32.41 -23.92
N GLU A 81 18.92 -31.59 -24.22
CA GLU A 81 19.23 -30.33 -23.53
C GLU A 81 18.19 -29.22 -23.82
N GLY A 82 17.39 -29.36 -24.87
CA GLY A 82 16.30 -28.45 -25.23
C GLY A 82 14.93 -28.78 -24.59
N TRP A 83 14.88 -29.48 -23.45
CA TRP A 83 13.62 -29.81 -22.78
C TRP A 83 12.97 -28.54 -22.20
N SER A 84 12.21 -27.81 -23.04
CA SER A 84 11.20 -26.87 -22.56
C SER A 84 9.89 -27.65 -22.49
N PRO A 85 9.35 -27.97 -21.30
CA PRO A 85 7.93 -28.19 -21.20
C PRO A 85 7.31 -26.82 -21.48
N ARG A 86 7.09 -26.48 -22.76
CA ARG A 86 6.05 -25.50 -23.12
C ARG A 86 4.70 -26.14 -22.85
N ILE A 87 4.48 -26.47 -21.59
CA ILE A 87 3.22 -26.90 -21.04
C ILE A 87 2.53 -25.61 -20.59
N LYS A 88 1.61 -25.12 -21.43
CA LYS A 88 0.55 -24.20 -21.00
C LYS A 88 -0.60 -25.01 -20.37
N THR A 89 -0.34 -25.94 -19.44
CA THR A 89 -1.44 -26.56 -18.67
C THR A 89 -1.59 -25.91 -17.31
N PRO A 90 -2.83 -25.68 -16.85
CA PRO A 90 -3.08 -25.13 -15.55
C PRO A 90 -2.70 -26.15 -14.45
N TYR A 91 -1.70 -25.83 -13.63
CA TYR A 91 -1.62 -26.20 -12.21
C TYR A 91 -1.36 -27.66 -11.76
N LEU A 92 -0.85 -28.58 -12.59
CA LEU A 92 -0.52 -29.97 -12.16
C LEU A 92 0.96 -30.39 -12.30
N ASP A 93 1.88 -29.42 -12.23
CA ASP A 93 3.34 -29.57 -12.37
C ASP A 93 4.03 -30.31 -11.17
N PHE A 94 3.27 -31.05 -10.37
CA PHE A 94 3.82 -31.85 -9.26
C PHE A 94 4.31 -33.24 -9.72
N PHE A 95 3.76 -33.80 -10.80
CA PHE A 95 3.89 -35.23 -11.13
C PHE A 95 4.90 -35.59 -12.23
N SER A 96 5.61 -34.63 -12.83
CA SER A 96 6.47 -34.89 -13.99
C SER A 96 7.91 -34.47 -13.72
N SER A 97 8.86 -35.42 -13.79
CA SER A 97 10.30 -35.15 -13.83
C SER A 97 10.92 -35.78 -15.08
N LYS A 98 12.14 -35.34 -15.45
CA LYS A 98 12.90 -35.96 -16.54
C LYS A 98 13.06 -37.47 -16.30
N ASP A 99 13.38 -37.82 -15.06
CA ASP A 99 13.65 -39.20 -14.66
C ASP A 99 12.38 -40.07 -14.75
N ASP A 100 11.22 -39.53 -14.35
CA ASP A 100 9.90 -40.19 -14.49
C ASP A 100 9.60 -40.54 -15.95
N VAL A 101 9.84 -39.62 -16.86
CA VAL A 101 9.62 -39.85 -18.30
C VAL A 101 10.59 -40.91 -18.84
N ILE A 102 11.86 -40.89 -18.43
CA ILE A 102 12.84 -41.90 -18.86
C ILE A 102 12.43 -43.28 -18.35
N ALA A 103 12.08 -43.41 -17.06
CA ALA A 103 11.63 -44.67 -16.47
C ALA A 103 10.36 -45.21 -17.16
N LEU A 104 9.37 -44.35 -17.38
CA LEU A 104 8.14 -44.70 -18.11
C LEU A 104 8.42 -45.13 -19.56
N THR A 105 9.40 -44.52 -20.21
CA THR A 105 9.82 -44.87 -21.58
C THR A 105 10.47 -46.25 -21.62
N VAL A 106 11.40 -46.53 -20.71
CA VAL A 106 11.98 -47.89 -20.52
C VAL A 106 10.87 -48.91 -20.30
N LEU A 107 9.96 -48.61 -19.36
CA LEU A 107 8.86 -49.50 -19.02
C LEU A 107 7.94 -49.78 -20.21
N SER A 108 7.66 -48.75 -21.03
CA SER A 108 6.81 -48.87 -22.22
C SER A 108 7.46 -49.75 -23.30
N TYR A 109 8.75 -49.57 -23.61
CA TYR A 109 9.46 -50.45 -24.56
C TYR A 109 9.47 -51.91 -24.13
N ILE A 110 9.72 -52.14 -22.84
CA ILE A 110 9.85 -53.49 -22.28
C ILE A 110 8.49 -54.18 -22.16
N LYS A 111 7.45 -53.52 -21.62
CA LYS A 111 6.14 -54.16 -21.44
C LYS A 111 5.40 -54.37 -22.75
N ILE A 112 5.49 -53.43 -23.70
CA ILE A 112 4.68 -53.49 -24.94
C ILE A 112 5.34 -54.36 -26.01
N ARG A 113 6.67 -54.30 -26.16
CA ARG A 113 7.40 -55.01 -27.24
C ARG A 113 8.54 -55.91 -26.76
N LYS A 114 8.84 -55.97 -25.46
CA LYS A 114 10.04 -56.65 -24.91
C LYS A 114 11.35 -56.18 -25.58
N TRP A 115 11.40 -54.91 -26.01
CA TRP A 115 12.47 -54.43 -26.89
C TRP A 115 13.67 -53.91 -26.09
N THR A 116 14.54 -54.84 -25.67
CA THR A 116 15.72 -54.54 -24.84
C THR A 116 16.71 -53.61 -25.55
N LEU A 117 16.93 -53.79 -26.85
CA LEU A 117 17.87 -52.99 -27.64
C LEU A 117 17.50 -51.49 -27.64
N LYS A 118 16.23 -51.14 -27.87
CA LYS A 118 15.77 -49.74 -27.83
C LYS A 118 15.63 -49.20 -26.41
N ALA A 119 15.37 -50.04 -25.42
CA ALA A 119 15.28 -49.62 -24.02
C ALA A 119 16.66 -49.35 -23.38
N LYS A 120 17.73 -50.03 -23.83
CA LYS A 120 19.08 -49.98 -23.24
C LYS A 120 19.65 -48.56 -23.11
N PRO A 121 19.61 -47.67 -24.13
CA PRO A 121 20.12 -46.30 -23.99
C PRO A 121 19.39 -45.49 -22.90
N PHE A 122 18.07 -45.62 -22.80
CA PHE A 122 17.28 -44.96 -21.76
C PHE A 122 17.58 -45.52 -20.38
N MET A 123 17.78 -46.84 -20.27
CA MET A 123 18.18 -47.47 -19.01
C MET A 123 19.57 -46.99 -18.56
N THR A 124 20.55 -46.95 -19.46
CA THR A 124 21.89 -46.43 -19.14
C THR A 124 21.81 -44.97 -18.70
N LEU A 125 20.99 -44.15 -19.38
CA LEU A 125 20.78 -42.76 -18.98
C LEU A 125 20.11 -42.66 -17.60
N LEU A 126 19.10 -43.49 -17.34
CA LEU A 126 18.40 -43.56 -16.06
C LEU A 126 19.38 -43.89 -14.92
N LEU A 127 20.19 -44.92 -15.09
CA LEU A 127 21.21 -45.33 -14.12
C LEU A 127 22.29 -44.26 -13.95
N ARG A 128 22.68 -43.55 -15.02
CA ARG A 128 23.63 -42.42 -14.95
C ARG A 128 23.05 -41.23 -14.17
N GLU A 129 21.78 -40.88 -14.39
CA GLU A 129 21.14 -39.79 -13.64
C GLU A 129 20.96 -40.16 -12.17
N LEU A 130 20.68 -41.43 -11.86
CA LEU A 130 20.69 -41.95 -10.50
C LEU A 130 22.09 -41.98 -9.86
N SER A 131 23.14 -42.17 -10.65
CA SER A 131 24.52 -42.25 -10.13
C SER A 131 25.18 -40.89 -9.96
N ARG A 132 24.61 -39.82 -10.53
CA ARG A 132 25.07 -38.44 -10.33
C ARG A 132 24.70 -37.97 -8.93
N GLY A 133 25.52 -38.40 -7.96
CA GLY A 133 25.49 -38.09 -6.53
C GLY A 133 25.71 -36.63 -6.15
N ASP A 134 25.24 -35.69 -6.95
CA ASP A 134 24.78 -34.41 -6.40
C ASP A 134 23.58 -34.70 -5.48
N ASP A 135 23.11 -33.75 -4.67
CA ASP A 135 21.95 -33.86 -3.75
C ASP A 135 20.61 -34.39 -4.36
N ARG A 136 20.60 -34.90 -5.59
CA ARG A 136 19.53 -35.57 -6.34
C ARG A 136 19.20 -36.99 -5.84
N VAL A 137 20.19 -37.77 -5.40
CA VAL A 137 19.96 -39.20 -5.04
C VAL A 137 19.19 -39.35 -3.73
N HIS A 138 19.33 -38.41 -2.80
CA HIS A 138 18.59 -38.42 -1.53
C HIS A 138 17.12 -38.03 -1.66
N TYR A 139 16.66 -37.54 -2.82
CA TYR A 139 15.30 -37.00 -2.98
C TYR A 139 14.70 -37.30 -4.35
N VAL A 140 14.91 -38.52 -4.86
CA VAL A 140 13.87 -39.11 -5.70
C VAL A 140 12.60 -39.12 -4.87
N SER A 141 11.62 -38.30 -5.24
CA SER A 141 10.31 -38.27 -4.58
C SER A 141 9.79 -39.70 -4.46
N HIS A 142 9.29 -40.12 -3.30
CA HIS A 142 8.85 -41.50 -3.04
C HIS A 142 7.91 -42.04 -4.13
N GLU A 143 7.11 -41.18 -4.79
CA GLU A 143 6.21 -41.60 -5.87
C GLU A 143 6.94 -42.03 -7.16
N TYR A 144 8.14 -41.48 -7.43
CA TYR A 144 8.98 -41.84 -8.57
C TYR A 144 9.73 -43.16 -8.33
N MET A 145 10.08 -43.51 -7.08
CA MET A 145 10.74 -44.78 -6.76
C MET A 145 9.94 -46.00 -7.24
N ALA A 146 8.60 -45.94 -7.19
CA ALA A 146 7.76 -47.06 -7.61
C ALA A 146 7.85 -47.34 -9.12
N ILE A 147 7.75 -46.29 -9.96
CA ILE A 147 7.85 -46.40 -11.41
C ILE A 147 9.27 -46.79 -11.82
N LEU A 148 10.26 -46.16 -11.18
CA LEU A 148 11.67 -46.45 -11.39
C LEU A 148 12.01 -47.91 -11.09
N SER A 149 11.67 -48.39 -9.89
CA SER A 149 11.89 -49.78 -9.47
C SER A 149 11.23 -50.76 -10.45
N ARG A 150 9.99 -50.46 -10.88
CA ARG A 150 9.28 -51.28 -11.87
C ARG A 150 9.95 -51.28 -13.24
N ALA A 151 10.47 -50.15 -13.70
CA ALA A 151 11.19 -50.04 -14.97
C ALA A 151 12.50 -50.83 -14.94
N ILE A 152 13.28 -50.69 -13.87
CA ILE A 152 14.53 -51.42 -13.64
C ILE A 152 14.27 -52.92 -13.59
N ASN A 153 13.35 -53.36 -12.73
CA ASN A 153 13.00 -54.78 -12.61
C ASN A 153 12.51 -55.35 -13.94
N SER A 154 11.60 -54.65 -14.64
CA SER A 154 11.08 -55.12 -15.93
C SER A 154 12.19 -55.27 -16.97
N PHE A 155 13.14 -54.33 -17.04
CA PHE A 155 14.24 -54.39 -17.99
C PHE A 155 15.16 -55.60 -17.72
N PHE A 156 15.57 -55.80 -16.46
CA PHE A 156 16.44 -56.92 -16.09
C PHE A 156 15.73 -58.27 -16.16
N SER A 157 14.41 -58.34 -15.95
CA SER A 157 13.64 -59.58 -16.10
C SER A 157 13.56 -60.12 -17.53
N VAL A 158 13.78 -59.26 -18.54
CA VAL A 158 13.78 -59.64 -19.97
C VAL A 158 15.21 -59.91 -20.47
N GLN A 159 16.25 -59.51 -19.74
CA GLN A 159 17.61 -59.95 -20.03
C GLN A 159 17.79 -61.38 -19.56
N GLU A 160 18.20 -62.29 -20.46
CA GLU A 160 18.48 -63.68 -20.10
C GLU A 160 19.72 -63.77 -19.18
N PRO A 161 19.57 -64.18 -17.91
CA PRO A 161 20.65 -64.23 -16.92
C PRO A 161 21.71 -65.29 -17.21
N GLY A 162 21.40 -66.27 -18.07
CA GLY A 162 22.16 -67.52 -18.20
C GLY A 162 23.53 -67.39 -18.89
N ARG A 163 23.93 -66.21 -19.37
CA ARG A 163 25.20 -66.00 -20.09
C ARG A 163 26.25 -65.21 -19.29
N THR A 164 25.97 -64.79 -18.06
CA THR A 164 26.94 -64.06 -17.23
C THR A 164 27.82 -65.02 -16.44
N ASN A 165 29.09 -65.08 -16.83
CA ASN A 165 30.15 -65.82 -16.13
C ASN A 165 31.45 -65.03 -16.25
N TYR A 166 31.80 -64.30 -15.19
CA TYR A 166 33.00 -63.46 -15.15
C TYR A 166 33.66 -63.49 -13.77
N LYS A 167 34.97 -63.31 -13.72
CA LYS A 167 35.72 -62.99 -12.49
C LYS A 167 35.81 -61.46 -12.38
N LEU A 168 35.42 -60.91 -11.23
CA LEU A 168 35.49 -59.48 -10.95
C LEU A 168 36.50 -59.22 -9.85
N THR A 169 37.55 -58.47 -10.20
CA THR A 169 38.56 -57.98 -9.25
C THR A 169 38.45 -56.46 -9.17
N VAL A 170 38.21 -55.92 -7.97
CA VAL A 170 38.17 -54.49 -7.69
C VAL A 170 39.31 -54.12 -6.76
N LYS A 171 40.16 -53.19 -7.17
CA LYS A 171 41.28 -52.67 -6.37
C LYS A 171 41.12 -51.18 -6.11
N TRP A 172 41.46 -50.75 -4.91
CA TRP A 172 41.54 -49.34 -4.52
C TRP A 172 42.95 -49.01 -4.08
N ASN A 173 43.63 -48.11 -4.80
CA ASN A 173 45.03 -47.77 -4.56
C ASN A 173 45.91 -49.04 -4.42
N ASP A 174 45.71 -49.97 -5.36
CA ASP A 174 46.40 -51.26 -5.51
C ASP A 174 46.07 -52.31 -4.42
N GLU A 175 45.22 -51.98 -3.45
CA GLU A 175 44.68 -52.90 -2.45
C GLU A 175 43.42 -53.61 -2.98
N ILE A 176 43.35 -54.94 -2.91
CA ILE A 176 42.20 -55.72 -3.39
C ILE A 176 41.03 -55.55 -2.42
N LEU A 177 39.95 -54.92 -2.88
CA LEU A 177 38.70 -54.75 -2.12
C LEU A 177 37.71 -55.89 -2.38
N PHE A 178 37.77 -56.49 -3.57
CA PHE A 178 36.85 -57.53 -3.99
C PHE A 178 37.50 -58.41 -5.05
N ASP A 179 37.46 -59.73 -4.88
CA ASP A 179 37.83 -60.71 -5.91
C ASP A 179 36.89 -61.92 -5.80
N LYS A 180 35.94 -62.05 -6.74
CA LYS A 180 35.03 -63.21 -6.81
C LYS A 180 34.66 -63.58 -8.26
N LYS A 181 34.41 -64.87 -8.48
CA LYS A 181 33.72 -65.36 -9.68
C LYS A 181 32.21 -65.17 -9.52
N VAL A 182 31.59 -64.53 -10.50
CA VAL A 182 30.16 -64.24 -10.55
C VAL A 182 29.53 -65.06 -11.67
N ARG A 183 28.48 -65.83 -11.32
CA ARG A 183 27.66 -66.60 -12.26
C ARG A 183 26.20 -66.16 -12.12
N GLY A 184 25.52 -65.93 -13.25
CA GLY A 184 24.12 -65.50 -13.25
C GLY A 184 23.90 -64.06 -12.77
N ILE A 185 22.72 -63.75 -12.25
CA ILE A 185 22.41 -62.45 -11.63
C ILE A 185 22.89 -62.45 -10.18
N HIS A 186 23.69 -61.44 -9.84
CA HIS A 186 24.12 -61.20 -8.47
C HIS A 186 23.47 -59.93 -7.91
N PRO A 187 23.06 -59.90 -6.62
CA PRO A 187 22.56 -58.68 -6.00
C PRO A 187 23.63 -57.57 -5.99
N PRO A 188 23.22 -56.29 -5.97
CA PRO A 188 24.14 -55.16 -5.86
C PRO A 188 25.04 -55.31 -4.63
N GLN A 189 26.34 -55.09 -4.82
CA GLN A 189 27.30 -55.12 -3.72
C GLN A 189 27.87 -53.73 -3.47
N THR A 190 27.83 -53.30 -2.20
CA THR A 190 28.40 -52.03 -1.77
C THR A 190 29.76 -52.25 -1.14
N LEU A 191 30.79 -51.59 -1.67
CA LEU A 191 32.14 -51.57 -1.12
C LEU A 191 32.38 -50.21 -0.47
N VAL A 192 32.60 -50.18 0.85
CA VAL A 192 32.83 -48.94 1.61
C VAL A 192 34.31 -48.79 1.91
N VAL A 193 34.94 -47.77 1.32
CA VAL A 193 36.35 -47.45 1.55
C VAL A 193 36.47 -46.35 2.60
N LYS A 194 37.05 -46.67 3.76
CA LYS A 194 37.25 -45.70 4.87
C LYS A 194 38.72 -45.30 5.10
N LYS A 195 39.67 -46.10 4.61
CA LYS A 195 41.12 -45.95 4.82
C LYS A 195 41.82 -45.81 3.46
N ASN A 196 43.11 -45.47 3.48
CA ASN A 196 43.94 -45.39 2.26
C ASN A 196 43.37 -44.41 1.20
N ILE A 197 42.78 -43.29 1.63
CA ILE A 197 42.30 -42.21 0.75
C ILE A 197 43.44 -41.22 0.55
N LYS A 198 43.99 -41.16 -0.66
CA LYS A 198 45.10 -40.29 -1.08
C LYS A 198 44.55 -39.06 -1.83
N ARG A 199 45.41 -38.07 -2.11
CA ARG A 199 45.04 -36.89 -2.93
C ARG A 199 44.64 -37.26 -4.36
N LYS A 200 45.26 -38.30 -4.92
CA LYS A 200 44.86 -38.95 -6.17
C LYS A 200 44.59 -40.42 -5.84
N ASN A 201 43.35 -40.86 -6.04
CA ASN A 201 42.95 -42.25 -5.83
C ASN A 201 42.79 -42.96 -7.17
N LYS A 202 43.13 -44.25 -7.22
CA LYS A 202 42.97 -45.12 -8.37
C LYS A 202 41.99 -46.23 -8.02
N LEU A 203 40.90 -46.31 -8.77
CA LEU A 203 39.96 -47.43 -8.75
C LEU A 203 40.22 -48.28 -9.99
N ASP A 204 40.67 -49.52 -9.79
CA ASP A 204 40.88 -50.48 -10.86
C ASP A 204 39.78 -51.55 -10.79
N ILE A 205 39.11 -51.80 -11.91
CA ILE A 205 38.02 -52.77 -12.03
C ILE A 205 38.37 -53.68 -13.20
N GLN A 206 38.74 -54.91 -12.87
CA GLN A 206 39.16 -55.92 -13.83
C GLN A 206 38.04 -56.94 -13.98
N LEU A 207 37.58 -57.12 -15.22
CA LEU A 207 36.53 -58.08 -15.57
C LEU A 207 37.10 -59.10 -16.55
N GLU A 208 37.15 -60.36 -16.12
CA GLU A 208 37.64 -61.48 -16.94
C GLU A 208 36.47 -62.44 -17.23
N GLY A 209 36.08 -62.55 -18.50
CA GLY A 209 34.98 -63.42 -18.95
C GLY A 209 33.81 -62.64 -19.57
N ASN A 210 32.65 -63.30 -19.67
CA ASN A 210 31.48 -62.77 -20.36
C ASN A 210 30.46 -62.22 -19.36
N GLY A 211 30.25 -60.91 -19.40
CA GLY A 211 29.26 -60.24 -18.57
C GLY A 211 29.25 -58.72 -18.77
N THR A 212 28.28 -58.05 -18.17
CA THR A 212 28.23 -56.58 -18.10
C THR A 212 28.10 -56.18 -16.64
N ILE A 213 29.00 -55.33 -16.18
CA ILE A 213 28.93 -54.73 -14.85
C ILE A 213 28.47 -53.28 -14.95
N TYR A 214 27.69 -52.87 -13.96
CA TYR A 214 27.35 -51.48 -13.72
C TYR A 214 27.88 -51.11 -12.34
N PHE A 215 28.68 -50.06 -12.25
CA PHE A 215 29.20 -49.57 -10.98
C PHE A 215 28.89 -48.08 -10.81
N THR A 216 28.72 -47.66 -9.56
CA THR A 216 28.53 -46.27 -9.17
C THR A 216 29.42 -45.98 -7.98
N GLY A 217 30.23 -44.92 -8.05
CA GLY A 217 31.08 -44.48 -6.95
C GLY A 217 30.59 -43.15 -6.38
N TYR A 218 30.54 -43.04 -5.05
CA TYR A 218 30.26 -41.80 -4.35
C TYR A 218 31.39 -41.50 -3.37
N LEU A 219 31.89 -40.27 -3.39
CA LEU A 219 32.88 -39.77 -2.44
C LEU A 219 32.28 -38.59 -1.67
N GLY A 220 31.98 -38.81 -0.39
CA GLY A 220 31.52 -37.77 0.52
C GLY A 220 32.67 -37.26 1.39
N TYR A 221 32.91 -35.96 1.40
CA TYR A 221 33.89 -35.31 2.27
C TYR A 221 33.47 -33.88 2.61
N PHE A 222 33.89 -33.39 3.77
CA PHE A 222 33.74 -31.98 4.13
C PHE A 222 34.95 -31.21 3.63
N ARG A 223 34.73 -30.17 2.83
CA ARG A 223 35.78 -29.24 2.43
C ARG A 223 35.57 -27.90 3.14
N PRO A 224 36.53 -27.45 3.97
CA PRO A 224 36.46 -26.12 4.56
C PRO A 224 36.51 -25.06 3.46
N GLY A 225 35.70 -24.00 3.60
CA GLY A 225 35.72 -22.84 2.71
C GLY A 225 35.00 -22.96 1.36
N ILE A 226 34.25 -24.03 1.08
CA ILE A 226 33.39 -24.06 -0.12
C ILE A 226 32.29 -22.99 0.03
N VAL A 227 32.31 -22.02 -0.88
CA VAL A 227 31.15 -21.21 -1.24
C VAL A 227 30.46 -21.96 -2.37
N LEU A 228 29.18 -22.32 -2.18
CA LEU A 228 28.40 -22.91 -3.27
C LEU A 228 28.36 -21.91 -4.42
N GLU A 229 28.66 -22.37 -5.63
CA GLU A 229 28.65 -21.51 -6.80
C GLU A 229 27.28 -20.84 -6.93
N ASN A 230 27.28 -19.50 -6.93
CA ASN A 230 26.04 -18.73 -7.02
C ASN A 230 25.57 -18.75 -8.47
N VAL A 231 24.84 -19.81 -8.84
CA VAL A 231 24.28 -19.99 -10.18
C VAL A 231 23.10 -19.02 -10.37
N LYS A 232 23.41 -17.77 -10.75
CA LYS A 232 22.43 -16.71 -11.03
C LYS A 232 21.49 -17.03 -12.20
N THR A 233 21.78 -18.10 -12.96
CA THR A 233 20.96 -18.57 -14.09
C THR A 233 19.49 -18.77 -13.72
N TYR A 234 19.22 -19.30 -12.52
CA TYR A 234 17.88 -19.66 -12.06
C TYR A 234 17.22 -18.60 -11.18
N GLY A 235 18.01 -17.69 -10.61
CA GLY A 235 17.56 -16.71 -9.63
C GLY A 235 18.65 -16.33 -8.63
N TYR A 236 18.29 -15.63 -7.56
CA TYR A 236 19.20 -15.34 -6.45
C TYR A 236 18.46 -15.30 -5.12
N ILE A 237 19.20 -15.45 -4.02
CA ILE A 237 18.71 -15.28 -2.64
C ILE A 237 19.49 -14.12 -2.02
N LYS A 238 18.79 -13.10 -1.52
CA LYS A 238 19.38 -12.06 -0.66
C LYS A 238 18.86 -12.24 0.74
N LYS A 239 19.74 -12.60 1.68
CA LYS A 239 19.42 -12.76 3.10
C LYS A 239 20.08 -11.62 3.87
N HIS A 240 19.27 -10.77 4.48
CA HIS A 240 19.72 -9.66 5.31
C HIS A 240 19.50 -9.99 6.77
N VAL A 241 20.57 -9.95 7.56
CA VAL A 241 20.50 -9.91 9.03
C VAL A 241 20.49 -8.45 9.42
N LYS A 242 19.35 -7.99 9.94
CA LYS A 242 19.10 -6.56 10.18
C LYS A 242 19.29 -6.23 11.64
N TYR A 243 19.57 -4.95 11.91
CA TYR A 243 19.50 -4.42 13.26
C TYR A 243 18.07 -4.56 13.81
N PRO A 244 17.92 -4.79 15.13
CA PRO A 244 16.62 -4.67 15.77
C PRO A 244 16.09 -3.24 15.70
N ASP A 245 14.81 -3.06 15.97
CA ASP A 245 14.25 -1.71 16.14
C ASP A 245 14.96 -1.01 17.30
N TYR A 246 15.39 0.23 17.08
CA TYR A 246 16.00 1.03 18.12
C TYR A 246 14.95 1.37 19.17
N ARG A 247 15.26 1.18 20.47
CA ARG A 247 14.30 1.42 21.56
C ARG A 247 14.78 2.53 22.48
N LEU A 248 13.90 3.50 22.74
CA LEU A 248 14.04 4.47 23.82
C LEU A 248 12.89 4.26 24.79
N LYS A 249 13.20 3.81 26.01
CA LYS A 249 12.19 3.41 27.01
C LYS A 249 11.19 2.41 26.37
N ASP A 250 9.91 2.76 26.30
CA ASP A 250 8.83 1.90 25.80
C ASP A 250 8.52 2.07 24.30
N LYS A 251 9.15 3.04 23.61
CA LYS A 251 8.92 3.26 22.18
C LYS A 251 10.02 2.61 21.33
N SER A 252 9.60 1.91 20.29
CA SER A 252 10.47 1.34 19.25
C SER A 252 10.41 2.15 17.97
N PHE A 253 11.57 2.39 17.38
CA PHE A 253 11.76 3.10 16.12
C PHE A 253 12.30 2.13 15.08
N SER A 254 11.57 1.97 13.99
CA SER A 254 11.91 1.04 12.92
C SER A 254 12.68 1.74 11.81
N PHE A 255 13.67 1.05 11.28
CA PHE A 255 14.43 1.48 10.10
C PHE A 255 13.51 1.68 8.89
N GLY A 256 13.65 2.80 8.20
CA GLY A 256 12.84 3.10 7.01
C GLY A 256 13.19 4.41 6.31
N TYR A 257 12.57 4.59 5.13
CA TYR A 257 12.69 5.80 4.32
C TYR A 257 11.32 6.31 3.86
N SER A 258 10.26 5.98 4.58
CA SER A 258 8.89 6.36 4.25
C SER A 258 8.65 7.88 4.38
N THR A 259 9.47 8.57 5.17
CA THR A 259 9.40 10.02 5.45
C THR A 259 9.90 10.91 4.31
N VAL A 260 10.74 10.38 3.43
CA VAL A 260 11.47 11.14 2.40
C VAL A 260 11.10 10.72 0.98
N HIS A 261 11.27 11.64 0.03
CA HIS A 261 11.30 11.30 -1.39
C HIS A 261 12.65 10.68 -1.71
N LEU A 262 12.65 9.50 -2.32
CA LEU A 262 13.88 8.79 -2.69
C LEU A 262 13.96 8.59 -4.19
N ASP A 263 15.15 8.85 -4.74
CA ASP A 263 15.55 8.33 -6.04
C ASP A 263 15.83 6.82 -5.92
N SER A 264 15.56 6.06 -6.98
CA SER A 264 15.46 4.59 -7.00
C SER A 264 16.68 3.80 -6.48
N TYR A 265 17.83 4.44 -6.24
CA TYR A 265 19.13 3.81 -5.90
C TYR A 265 19.62 4.06 -4.46
N SER A 266 18.82 4.67 -3.60
CA SER A 266 19.27 5.20 -2.30
C SER A 266 19.07 4.27 -1.09
N TYR A 267 18.42 3.12 -1.24
CA TYR A 267 18.20 2.18 -0.14
C TYR A 267 19.49 1.45 0.25
N LYS A 268 20.14 1.86 1.34
CA LYS A 268 21.26 1.14 1.95
C LYS A 268 20.82 0.47 3.25
N ILE A 269 20.55 -0.84 3.17
CA ILE A 269 20.31 -1.67 4.35
C ILE A 269 21.65 -1.88 5.05
N GLN A 270 21.73 -1.59 6.34
CA GLN A 270 22.87 -1.94 7.17
C GLN A 270 22.72 -3.37 7.70
N GLU A 271 23.75 -4.18 7.47
CA GLU A 271 23.80 -5.55 7.93
C GLU A 271 24.45 -5.64 9.31
N LEU A 272 23.89 -6.50 10.15
CA LEU A 272 24.32 -6.68 11.52
C LEU A 272 25.40 -7.77 11.60
N GLU A 273 26.63 -7.36 11.89
CA GLU A 273 27.75 -8.30 12.12
C GLU A 273 28.00 -8.59 13.59
N ASN A 274 27.84 -7.58 14.46
CA ASN A 274 28.11 -7.67 15.89
C ASN A 274 26.84 -7.42 16.70
N ILE A 275 26.51 -8.31 17.63
CA ILE A 275 25.29 -8.20 18.43
C ILE A 275 25.56 -8.55 19.90
N ALA A 276 24.90 -7.84 20.82
CA ALA A 276 24.88 -8.23 22.23
C ALA A 276 24.12 -9.55 22.43
N GLN A 277 24.49 -10.28 23.48
CA GLN A 277 23.80 -11.49 23.93
C GLN A 277 22.38 -11.15 24.41
N HIS A 278 21.43 -12.08 24.21
CA HIS A 278 20.01 -11.94 24.58
C HIS A 278 19.21 -10.88 23.82
N THR A 279 19.73 -10.42 22.68
CA THR A 279 19.05 -9.48 21.80
C THR A 279 18.22 -10.23 20.74
N VAL A 280 16.98 -9.78 20.54
CA VAL A 280 16.10 -10.26 19.46
C VAL A 280 16.36 -9.42 18.22
N PHE A 281 16.66 -10.02 17.07
CA PHE A 281 16.94 -9.31 15.83
C PHE A 281 16.23 -9.96 14.61
N PRO A 282 15.81 -9.15 13.63
CA PRO A 282 15.11 -9.63 12.45
C PRO A 282 16.07 -10.15 11.36
N VAL A 283 15.63 -11.20 10.67
CA VAL A 283 16.23 -11.72 9.45
C VAL A 283 15.19 -11.67 8.36
N SER A 284 15.57 -11.14 7.19
CA SER A 284 14.69 -11.08 6.02
C SER A 284 15.38 -11.64 4.79
N MET A 285 14.66 -12.46 4.03
CA MET A 285 15.11 -13.08 2.80
C MET A 285 14.23 -12.64 1.63
N THR A 286 14.88 -12.14 0.59
CA THR A 286 14.28 -11.90 -0.72
C THR A 286 14.76 -12.98 -1.68
N LEU A 287 13.82 -13.76 -2.20
CA LEU A 287 14.07 -14.81 -3.18
C LEU A 287 13.62 -14.28 -4.54
N TYR A 288 14.54 -14.24 -5.50
CA TYR A 288 14.24 -13.88 -6.87
C TYR A 288 14.39 -15.09 -7.78
N LEU A 289 13.41 -15.31 -8.67
CA LEU A 289 13.35 -16.43 -9.61
C LEU A 289 13.26 -15.90 -11.05
N ASN A 290 14.14 -16.41 -11.91
CA ASN A 290 14.15 -16.10 -13.33
C ASN A 290 13.09 -16.90 -14.10
N SER A 291 12.87 -16.51 -15.37
CA SER A 291 12.00 -17.23 -16.31
C SER A 291 12.43 -18.68 -16.57
N LYS A 292 13.71 -19.01 -16.36
CA LYS A 292 14.28 -20.37 -16.48
C LYS A 292 13.84 -21.32 -15.35
N THR A 293 13.18 -20.79 -14.31
CA THR A 293 12.64 -21.55 -13.19
C THR A 293 11.11 -21.38 -13.15
N PRO A 294 10.36 -22.00 -14.08
CA PRO A 294 8.90 -21.88 -14.14
C PRO A 294 8.15 -22.66 -13.05
N GLU A 295 8.85 -23.50 -12.29
CA GLU A 295 8.28 -24.40 -11.28
C GLU A 295 7.50 -23.63 -10.20
N LYS A 296 6.42 -24.24 -9.69
CA LYS A 296 5.55 -23.62 -8.66
C LYS A 296 5.94 -23.99 -7.24
N TYR A 297 6.42 -25.20 -7.05
CA TYR A 297 6.71 -25.76 -5.73
C TYR A 297 8.22 -25.77 -5.51
N LEU A 298 8.65 -25.08 -4.46
CA LEU A 298 10.06 -24.89 -4.13
C LEU A 298 10.28 -25.25 -2.67
N ILE A 299 11.51 -25.64 -2.35
CA ILE A 299 11.98 -25.81 -0.99
C ILE A 299 13.09 -24.81 -0.76
N LEU A 300 12.97 -24.03 0.33
CA LEU A 300 14.05 -23.22 0.85
C LEU A 300 14.57 -23.87 2.12
N GLU A 301 15.88 -24.07 2.18
CA GLU A 301 16.58 -24.50 3.37
C GLU A 301 17.48 -23.37 3.85
N ASP A 302 17.35 -22.99 5.12
CA ASP A 302 18.16 -21.95 5.74
C ASP A 302 18.68 -22.44 7.10
N MET A 303 19.91 -22.05 7.44
CA MET A 303 20.55 -22.47 8.69
C MET A 303 20.56 -21.31 9.69
N ILE A 304 20.13 -21.60 10.91
CA ILE A 304 20.25 -20.72 12.07
C ILE A 304 21.70 -20.79 12.58
N PRO A 305 22.36 -19.66 12.86
CA PRO A 305 23.67 -19.66 13.52
C PRO A 305 23.61 -20.43 14.84
N ALA A 306 24.61 -21.27 15.12
CA ALA A 306 24.59 -22.13 16.32
C ALA A 306 24.49 -21.35 17.64
N GLY A 307 24.96 -20.10 17.68
CA GLY A 307 24.82 -19.20 18.82
C GLY A 307 23.44 -18.53 18.96
N CYS A 308 22.49 -18.84 18.08
CA CYS A 308 21.18 -18.22 18.02
C CYS A 308 20.06 -19.24 18.16
N THR A 309 18.88 -18.77 18.57
CA THR A 309 17.65 -19.55 18.62
C THR A 309 16.54 -18.82 17.86
N LEU A 310 15.63 -19.57 17.23
CA LEU A 310 14.46 -18.98 16.58
C LEU A 310 13.50 -18.43 17.64
N LEU A 311 13.01 -17.20 17.45
CA LEU A 311 11.86 -16.71 18.21
C LEU A 311 10.58 -17.37 17.66
N GLN A 312 9.95 -18.23 18.47
CA GLN A 312 8.73 -18.94 18.05
C GLN A 312 7.61 -17.95 17.71
N GLY A 313 6.82 -18.26 16.69
CA GLY A 313 5.77 -17.38 16.19
C GLY A 313 6.24 -16.18 15.36
N SER A 314 7.55 -15.96 15.19
CA SER A 314 8.08 -14.84 14.40
C SER A 314 8.19 -15.10 12.89
N VAL A 315 7.99 -16.35 12.46
CA VAL A 315 8.20 -16.79 11.09
C VAL A 315 7.01 -16.38 10.21
N GLY A 316 7.28 -15.60 9.16
CA GLY A 316 6.26 -15.11 8.23
C GLY A 316 6.77 -14.94 6.80
N GLY A 317 5.85 -14.82 5.85
CA GLY A 317 6.15 -14.61 4.44
C GLY A 317 5.48 -15.62 3.49
N ASP A 318 6.07 -15.78 2.30
CA ASP A 318 5.52 -16.49 1.15
C ASP A 318 5.78 -18.01 1.20
N PHE A 319 5.27 -18.69 2.22
CA PHE A 319 5.36 -20.15 2.34
C PHE A 319 3.99 -20.78 2.63
N GLN A 320 3.84 -22.08 2.38
CA GLN A 320 2.64 -22.86 2.75
C GLN A 320 2.82 -23.55 4.09
N TYR A 321 4.03 -24.02 4.34
CA TYR A 321 4.40 -24.73 5.56
C TYR A 321 5.89 -24.54 5.81
N TYR A 322 6.29 -24.52 7.07
CA TYR A 322 7.69 -24.58 7.46
C TYR A 322 7.87 -25.59 8.58
N LYS A 323 9.08 -26.16 8.66
CA LYS A 323 9.49 -26.98 9.80
C LYS A 323 10.90 -26.58 10.23
N GLN A 324 11.16 -26.73 11.52
CA GLN A 324 12.49 -26.60 12.08
C GLN A 324 13.02 -28.00 12.41
N ASP A 325 14.18 -28.33 11.86
CA ASP A 325 14.94 -29.54 12.19
C ASP A 325 16.29 -29.10 12.79
N LYS A 326 16.38 -29.13 14.12
CA LYS A 326 17.51 -28.58 14.89
C LYS A 326 17.79 -27.11 14.51
N ASN A 327 18.94 -26.83 13.89
CA ASN A 327 19.33 -25.49 13.43
C ASN A 327 18.94 -25.23 11.97
N LYS A 328 18.19 -26.11 11.31
CA LYS A 328 17.76 -25.97 9.92
C LYS A 328 16.28 -25.60 9.84
N LEU A 329 15.99 -24.50 9.15
CA LEU A 329 14.65 -24.12 8.75
C LEU A 329 14.39 -24.62 7.34
N VAL A 330 13.29 -25.35 7.15
CA VAL A 330 12.85 -25.84 5.85
C VAL A 330 11.49 -25.25 5.54
N PHE A 331 11.43 -24.44 4.49
CA PHE A 331 10.20 -23.81 4.02
C PHE A 331 9.72 -24.48 2.74
N TYR A 332 8.43 -24.81 2.70
CA TYR A 332 7.75 -25.32 1.52
C TYR A 332 6.98 -24.18 0.86
N LEU A 333 7.49 -23.72 -0.28
CA LEU A 333 6.99 -22.54 -0.97
C LEU A 333 6.07 -22.95 -2.11
N LYS A 334 5.00 -22.19 -2.32
CA LYS A 334 4.11 -22.32 -3.47
C LYS A 334 3.95 -20.98 -4.15
N ARG A 335 4.33 -20.93 -5.42
CA ARG A 335 4.13 -19.77 -6.28
C ARG A 335 2.84 -19.90 -7.08
N ASN A 336 2.00 -18.87 -7.03
CA ASN A 336 0.73 -18.84 -7.75
C ASN A 336 0.89 -18.82 -9.29
N SER A 337 1.91 -18.13 -9.79
CA SER A 337 2.18 -17.99 -11.23
C SER A 337 3.68 -17.88 -11.53
N PRO A 338 4.18 -18.46 -12.64
CA PRO A 338 5.57 -18.27 -13.09
C PRO A 338 5.99 -16.80 -13.28
N ARG A 339 5.03 -15.89 -13.44
CA ARG A 339 5.28 -14.44 -13.54
C ARG A 339 5.67 -13.79 -12.22
N ARG A 340 5.31 -14.39 -11.08
CA ARG A 340 5.70 -13.88 -9.75
C ARG A 340 7.17 -14.21 -9.53
N ARG A 341 8.05 -13.23 -9.74
CA ARG A 341 9.50 -13.45 -9.65
C ARG A 341 10.05 -13.33 -8.24
N TYR A 342 9.33 -12.66 -7.33
CA TYR A 342 9.77 -12.41 -5.96
C TYR A 342 8.94 -13.19 -4.95
N LEU A 343 9.64 -13.74 -3.96
CA LEU A 343 9.07 -14.31 -2.74
C LEU A 343 9.84 -13.76 -1.54
N TYR A 344 9.13 -13.50 -0.45
CA TYR A 344 9.70 -12.88 0.75
C TYR A 344 9.49 -13.76 1.97
N ILE A 345 10.52 -13.92 2.80
CA ILE A 345 10.44 -14.65 4.07
C ILE A 345 11.12 -13.81 5.13
N HIS A 346 10.56 -13.79 6.32
CA HIS A 346 11.15 -13.12 7.47
C HIS A 346 10.94 -13.94 8.74
N TYR A 347 11.88 -13.81 9.67
CA TYR A 347 11.79 -14.40 11.00
C TYR A 347 12.69 -13.63 11.96
N LYS A 348 12.56 -13.85 13.26
CA LYS A 348 13.40 -13.23 14.28
C LYS A 348 14.25 -14.28 14.99
N LEU A 349 15.49 -13.93 15.28
CA LEU A 349 16.42 -14.75 16.05
C LEU A 349 16.73 -14.08 17.39
N ILE A 350 17.09 -14.90 18.37
CA ILE A 350 17.57 -14.47 19.69
C ILE A 350 19.04 -14.89 19.80
N SER A 351 19.94 -13.95 20.06
CA SER A 351 21.36 -14.25 20.36
C SER A 351 21.48 -14.91 21.74
N ARG A 352 22.13 -16.08 21.83
CA ARG A 352 22.18 -16.88 23.07
C ARG A 352 23.59 -17.08 23.61
N PHE A 353 24.53 -17.50 22.77
CA PHE A 353 25.87 -17.87 23.21
C PHE A 353 26.90 -16.93 22.60
N LYS A 354 27.84 -16.46 23.41
CA LYS A 354 28.95 -15.59 22.97
C LYS A 354 29.89 -16.38 22.06
N GLY A 355 30.28 -15.79 20.92
CA GLY A 355 31.19 -16.43 19.98
C GLY A 355 31.07 -15.89 18.56
N LYS A 356 31.98 -16.34 17.69
CA LYS A 356 31.93 -16.09 16.25
C LYS A 356 31.28 -17.28 15.55
N TYR A 357 30.17 -17.04 14.88
CA TYR A 357 29.39 -18.08 14.21
C TYR A 357 29.34 -17.83 12.70
N ARG A 358 29.32 -18.93 11.94
CA ARG A 358 29.12 -18.94 10.50
C ARG A 358 27.96 -19.87 10.18
N THR A 359 27.07 -19.46 9.28
CA THR A 359 26.01 -20.34 8.76
C THR A 359 26.36 -20.88 7.38
N LEU A 360 25.77 -22.01 7.00
CA LEU A 360 25.75 -22.37 5.58
C LEU A 360 24.88 -21.37 4.81
N ALA A 361 25.20 -21.19 3.53
CA ALA A 361 24.38 -20.39 2.64
C ALA A 361 22.97 -20.99 2.52
N PRO A 362 21.91 -20.15 2.52
CA PRO A 362 20.56 -20.65 2.26
C PRO A 362 20.48 -21.22 0.85
N GLN A 363 19.67 -22.27 0.68
CA GLN A 363 19.51 -22.98 -0.58
C GLN A 363 18.04 -23.01 -0.99
N LEU A 364 17.75 -22.59 -2.22
CA LEU A 364 16.43 -22.65 -2.83
C LEU A 364 16.48 -23.57 -4.04
N TYR A 365 15.53 -24.49 -4.15
CA TYR A 365 15.45 -25.36 -5.31
C TYR A 365 14.01 -25.84 -5.56
N PRO A 366 13.64 -26.12 -6.82
CA PRO A 366 12.40 -26.82 -7.12
C PRO A 366 12.34 -28.20 -6.49
N VAL A 367 11.18 -28.57 -5.95
CA VAL A 367 10.94 -29.87 -5.27
C VAL A 367 11.38 -31.05 -6.15
N ARG A 368 11.08 -31.00 -7.45
CA ARG A 368 11.32 -32.08 -8.42
C ARG A 368 12.59 -31.92 -9.25
N ASN A 369 13.28 -30.78 -9.14
CA ASN A 369 14.48 -30.51 -9.95
C ASN A 369 15.52 -29.74 -9.13
N ARG A 370 16.17 -30.46 -8.21
CA ARG A 370 17.24 -29.92 -7.36
C ARG A 370 18.47 -29.43 -8.14
N SER A 371 18.64 -29.82 -9.41
CA SER A 371 19.71 -29.29 -10.25
C SER A 371 19.61 -27.79 -10.49
N LYS A 372 18.39 -27.22 -10.39
CA LYS A 372 18.14 -25.78 -10.47
C LYS A 372 18.31 -25.10 -9.11
N ARG A 373 19.29 -25.55 -8.34
CA ARG A 373 19.60 -24.98 -7.02
C ARG A 373 20.12 -23.57 -7.19
N ILE A 374 19.62 -22.69 -6.33
CA ILE A 374 20.07 -21.33 -6.12
C ILE A 374 20.66 -21.30 -4.71
N ALA A 375 21.90 -20.84 -4.58
CA ALA A 375 22.54 -20.63 -3.29
C ALA A 375 22.62 -19.13 -2.99
N GLY A 376 22.38 -18.77 -1.74
CA GLY A 376 22.64 -17.42 -1.23
C GLY A 376 24.08 -17.25 -0.76
N GLU A 377 24.28 -16.25 0.09
CA GLU A 377 25.58 -15.94 0.70
C GLU A 377 25.69 -16.53 2.10
N VAL A 378 26.94 -16.78 2.50
CA VAL A 378 27.28 -17.20 3.85
C VAL A 378 27.22 -15.99 4.77
N ILE A 379 26.65 -16.17 5.96
CA ILE A 379 26.56 -15.10 6.95
C ILE A 379 27.53 -15.38 8.09
N HIS A 380 28.19 -14.30 8.52
CA HIS A 380 29.03 -14.25 9.70
C HIS A 380 28.33 -13.42 10.78
N LEU A 381 28.27 -13.94 12.00
CA LEU A 381 27.68 -13.25 13.13
C LEU A 381 28.57 -13.38 14.35
N ASN A 382 28.88 -12.26 14.99
CA ASN A 382 29.71 -12.19 16.17
C ASN A 382 28.84 -11.79 17.38
N ILE A 383 28.56 -12.76 18.24
CA ILE A 383 27.80 -12.52 19.46
C ILE A 383 28.78 -12.11 20.55
N LYS A 384 28.65 -10.86 20.98
CA LYS A 384 29.44 -10.26 22.06
C LYS A 384 28.75 -10.47 23.42
N GLY A 385 29.41 -10.06 24.49
CA GLY A 385 28.83 -10.12 25.83
C GLY A 385 27.59 -9.21 25.98
N PRO A 386 26.84 -9.35 27.08
CA PRO A 386 25.60 -8.60 27.31
C PRO A 386 25.77 -7.07 27.32
N SER A 387 26.93 -6.57 27.76
CA SER A 387 27.23 -5.13 27.87
C SER A 387 27.60 -4.45 26.53
N TYR A 388 27.65 -5.21 25.42
CA TYR A 388 28.03 -4.66 24.13
C TYR A 388 26.95 -3.71 23.58
N LYS A 389 27.36 -2.51 23.16
CA LYS A 389 26.46 -1.53 22.53
C LYS A 389 26.22 -1.91 21.07
N THR A 390 25.14 -2.66 20.82
CA THR A 390 24.79 -3.13 19.46
C THR A 390 24.67 -1.99 18.44
N PHE A 391 24.16 -0.83 18.83
CA PHE A 391 23.99 0.33 17.95
C PHE A 391 25.20 1.29 17.94
N GLY A 392 26.39 0.87 18.38
CA GLY A 392 27.57 1.74 18.49
C GLY A 392 27.97 2.42 17.16
N ASP A 393 28.04 1.63 16.08
CA ASP A 393 28.42 2.11 14.73
C ASP A 393 27.21 2.27 13.79
N TYR A 394 25.99 2.23 14.34
CA TYR A 394 24.76 2.24 13.56
C TYR A 394 24.41 3.63 13.03
N LYS A 395 24.17 3.73 11.72
CA LYS A 395 23.66 4.96 11.11
C LYS A 395 22.14 4.91 11.06
N PHE A 396 21.47 5.75 11.82
CA PHE A 396 20.01 5.83 11.75
C PHE A 396 19.51 6.22 10.36
N SER A 397 18.37 5.65 9.99
CA SER A 397 17.63 5.99 8.79
C SER A 397 16.83 7.29 8.95
N PRO A 398 16.37 7.91 7.83
CA PRO A 398 15.54 9.11 7.89
C PRO A 398 14.27 8.94 8.74
N ASP A 399 13.62 7.77 8.67
CA ASP A 399 12.43 7.49 9.48
C ASP A 399 12.78 7.45 10.97
N GLU A 400 13.90 6.81 11.33
CA GLU A 400 14.34 6.76 12.73
C GLU A 400 14.70 8.15 13.24
N TRP A 401 15.52 8.93 12.52
CA TRP A 401 15.86 10.29 12.93
C TRP A 401 14.61 11.18 13.10
N TYR A 402 13.66 11.12 12.16
CA TYR A 402 12.43 11.90 12.24
C TYR A 402 11.57 11.50 13.44
N HIS A 403 11.35 10.20 13.64
CA HIS A 403 10.51 9.72 14.75
C HIS A 403 11.19 9.84 16.12
N ILE A 404 12.51 9.71 16.21
CA ILE A 404 13.28 10.00 17.43
C ILE A 404 13.19 11.49 17.76
N GLY A 405 13.36 12.37 16.78
CA GLY A 405 13.19 13.81 16.95
C GLY A 405 11.79 14.15 17.47
N LYS A 406 10.75 13.64 16.82
CA LYS A 406 9.36 13.77 17.28
C LYS A 406 9.16 13.26 18.72
N TYR A 407 9.78 12.14 19.08
CA TYR A 407 9.67 11.61 20.43
C TYR A 407 10.25 12.56 21.49
N TYR A 408 11.41 13.16 21.22
CA TYR A 408 11.98 14.17 22.13
C TYR A 408 11.16 15.46 22.16
N PHE A 409 10.57 15.86 21.03
CA PHE A 409 9.62 16.97 20.97
C PHE A 409 8.42 16.75 21.90
N ASP A 410 7.80 15.57 21.84
CA ASP A 410 6.66 15.20 22.69
C ASP A 410 7.02 15.21 24.19
N GLN A 411 8.30 15.00 24.53
CA GLN A 411 8.84 15.03 25.89
C GLN A 411 9.31 16.44 26.32
N LYS A 412 9.07 17.48 25.49
CA LYS A 412 9.55 18.87 25.69
C LYS A 412 11.08 19.00 25.77
N ASN A 413 11.83 18.01 25.29
CA ASN A 413 13.28 18.11 25.17
C ASN A 413 13.64 18.67 23.79
N TYR A 414 13.57 20.00 23.67
CA TYR A 414 13.70 20.69 22.40
C TYR A 414 15.12 20.63 21.80
N GLU A 415 16.17 20.65 22.63
CA GLU A 415 17.56 20.56 22.16
C GLU A 415 17.84 19.26 21.40
N LYS A 416 17.51 18.11 22.01
CA LYS A 416 17.70 16.81 21.35
C LYS A 416 16.77 16.64 20.15
N SER A 417 15.54 17.13 20.25
CA SER A 417 14.59 17.10 19.13
C SER A 417 15.16 17.80 17.91
N GLU A 418 15.70 19.00 18.09
CA GLU A 418 16.28 19.78 17.00
C GLU A 418 17.48 19.09 16.37
N GLU A 419 18.40 18.54 17.18
CA GLU A 419 19.58 17.84 16.69
C GLU A 419 19.21 16.68 15.73
N TYR A 420 18.21 15.88 16.09
CA TYR A 420 17.77 14.75 15.26
C TYR A 420 16.92 15.19 14.06
N LEU A 421 16.02 16.16 14.23
CA LEU A 421 15.21 16.67 13.12
C LEU A 421 16.06 17.39 12.07
N ALA A 422 17.06 18.17 12.49
CA ALA A 422 17.97 18.89 11.59
C ALA A 422 18.76 17.93 10.69
N LYS A 423 19.17 16.76 11.21
CA LYS A 423 19.85 15.71 10.42
C LYS A 423 18.99 15.21 9.26
N VAL A 424 17.68 15.06 9.44
CA VAL A 424 16.79 14.66 8.34
C VAL A 424 16.51 15.83 7.41
N PHE A 425 16.19 16.99 7.99
CA PHE A 425 15.75 18.17 7.25
C PHE A 425 16.83 18.73 6.31
N ASN A 426 18.10 18.66 6.72
CA ASN A 426 19.23 19.14 5.93
C ASN A 426 19.74 18.10 4.92
N ALA A 427 19.64 16.82 5.23
CA ALA A 427 20.21 15.76 4.39
C ALA A 427 19.24 15.19 3.35
N PHE A 428 17.92 15.34 3.54
CA PHE A 428 16.91 14.69 2.69
C PHE A 428 15.71 15.58 2.34
N ASN A 429 15.11 15.31 1.18
CA ASN A 429 13.87 15.95 0.78
C ASN A 429 12.65 15.20 1.39
N LEU A 430 12.01 15.81 2.38
CA LEU A 430 10.87 15.25 3.10
C LEU A 430 9.59 15.30 2.27
N LYS A 431 8.72 14.29 2.40
CA LYS A 431 7.37 14.34 1.79
C LYS A 431 6.53 15.43 2.46
N ALA A 432 5.61 16.03 1.71
CA ALA A 432 4.80 17.16 2.15
C ALA A 432 4.19 17.02 3.56
N LYS A 433 3.63 15.86 3.90
CA LYS A 433 3.07 15.59 5.23
C LYS A 433 4.12 15.71 6.35
N TYR A 434 5.29 15.10 6.17
CA TYR A 434 6.35 15.10 7.17
C TYR A 434 7.10 16.43 7.21
N TYR A 435 7.23 17.09 6.05
CA TYR A 435 7.79 18.44 5.95
C TYR A 435 6.95 19.44 6.75
N LYS A 436 5.62 19.46 6.55
CA LYS A 436 4.69 20.30 7.31
C LYS A 436 4.85 20.12 8.82
N GLU A 437 4.84 18.87 9.27
CA GLU A 437 4.99 18.53 10.70
C GLU A 437 6.38 18.90 11.24
N ALA A 438 7.46 18.70 10.47
CA ALA A 438 8.81 19.11 10.86
C ALA A 438 8.91 20.63 11.02
N CYS A 439 8.42 21.40 10.05
CA CYS A 439 8.40 22.86 10.13
C CYS A 439 7.59 23.35 11.33
N ARG A 440 6.47 22.69 11.64
CA ARG A 440 5.69 22.98 12.84
C ARG A 440 6.50 22.70 14.12
N MET A 441 7.19 21.57 14.20
CA MET A 441 8.04 21.25 15.36
C MET A 441 9.19 22.24 15.50
N PHE A 442 9.85 22.62 14.40
CA PHE A 442 10.89 23.63 14.41
C PHE A 442 10.38 24.99 14.87
N LEU A 443 9.20 25.44 14.41
CA LEU A 443 8.58 26.67 14.89
C LEU A 443 8.42 26.65 16.42
N TYR A 444 7.86 25.58 16.99
CA TYR A 444 7.67 25.46 18.45
C TYR A 444 9.00 25.35 19.22
N ILE A 445 10.02 24.71 18.65
CA ILE A 445 11.37 24.66 19.22
C ILE A 445 11.97 26.07 19.26
N SER A 446 11.89 26.81 18.15
CA SER A 446 12.42 28.18 18.04
C SER A 446 11.67 29.16 18.95
N LEU A 447 10.35 28.99 19.12
CA LEU A 447 9.55 29.73 20.10
C LEU A 447 10.01 29.45 21.53
N ALA A 448 10.27 28.18 21.89
CA ALA A 448 10.77 27.84 23.22
C ALA A 448 12.18 28.39 23.49
N LYS A 449 13.03 28.48 22.46
CA LYS A 449 14.38 29.05 22.53
C LYS A 449 14.42 30.58 22.42
N LYS A 450 13.30 31.24 22.12
CA LYS A 450 13.21 32.69 21.83
C LYS A 450 14.19 33.14 20.74
N ASN A 451 14.34 32.35 19.67
CA ASN A 451 15.19 32.71 18.53
C ASN A 451 14.34 33.37 17.43
N ALA A 452 14.26 34.71 17.42
CA ALA A 452 13.39 35.46 16.52
C ALA A 452 13.60 35.14 15.03
N ASN A 453 14.86 35.01 14.58
CA ASN A 453 15.18 34.72 13.18
C ASN A 453 14.61 33.39 12.69
N GLU A 454 14.70 32.34 13.52
CA GLU A 454 14.17 31.04 13.14
C GLU A 454 12.65 30.97 13.25
N VAL A 455 12.06 31.65 14.24
CA VAL A 455 10.60 31.76 14.39
C VAL A 455 9.98 32.34 13.11
N VAL A 456 10.48 33.49 12.65
CA VAL A 456 9.99 34.14 11.43
C VAL A 456 10.20 33.25 10.20
N LYS A 457 11.38 32.63 10.06
CA LYS A 457 11.68 31.73 8.95
C LYS A 457 10.69 30.56 8.85
N TYR A 458 10.44 29.85 9.94
CA TYR A 458 9.55 28.68 9.91
C TYR A 458 8.07 29.09 9.85
N PHE A 459 7.71 30.25 10.40
CA PHE A 459 6.35 30.79 10.29
C PHE A 459 6.00 31.18 8.85
N GLU A 460 6.84 31.95 8.15
CA GLU A 460 6.58 32.32 6.75
C GLU A 460 6.52 31.08 5.86
N LEU A 461 7.42 30.12 6.08
CA LEU A 461 7.42 28.85 5.35
C LEU A 461 6.09 28.07 5.54
N LEU A 462 5.53 28.09 6.75
CA LEU A 462 4.24 27.47 7.05
C LEU A 462 3.07 28.26 6.45
N LYS A 463 3.11 29.59 6.51
CA LYS A 463 2.07 30.47 5.97
C LYS A 463 2.00 30.41 4.44
N GLU A 464 3.14 30.42 3.75
CA GLU A 464 3.21 30.34 2.29
C GLU A 464 2.75 28.98 1.76
N ARG A 465 3.21 27.88 2.38
CA ARG A 465 2.92 26.51 1.87
C ARG A 465 1.65 25.89 2.43
N TYR A 466 1.21 26.30 3.62
CA TYR A 466 0.11 25.67 4.36
C TYR A 466 -0.80 26.72 5.04
N PRO A 467 -1.52 27.56 4.28
CA PRO A 467 -2.31 28.67 4.82
C PRO A 467 -3.50 28.22 5.71
N THR A 468 -3.88 26.94 5.67
CA THR A 468 -4.97 26.38 6.49
C THR A 468 -4.53 25.90 7.88
N LEU A 469 -3.25 26.04 8.24
CA LEU A 469 -2.77 25.62 9.55
C LEU A 469 -3.19 26.62 10.63
N THR A 470 -3.93 26.13 11.63
CA THR A 470 -4.29 26.90 12.82
C THR A 470 -3.13 26.92 13.82
N ILE A 471 -2.65 28.11 14.17
CA ILE A 471 -1.64 28.32 15.21
C ILE A 471 -2.36 28.87 16.45
N PRO A 472 -2.06 28.38 17.68
CA PRO A 472 -2.67 28.92 18.89
C PRO A 472 -2.35 30.40 19.09
N PHE A 473 -3.33 31.18 19.57
CA PHE A 473 -3.20 32.63 19.75
C PHE A 473 -1.98 33.05 20.59
N LYS A 474 -1.71 32.31 21.67
CA LYS A 474 -0.57 32.57 22.56
C LYS A 474 0.76 32.60 21.79
N ASP A 475 0.90 31.72 20.81
CA ASP A 475 2.13 31.58 20.04
C ASP A 475 2.22 32.66 18.94
N ILE A 476 1.08 33.16 18.44
CA ILE A 476 1.05 34.25 17.45
C ILE A 476 1.56 35.57 18.03
N ILE A 477 1.25 35.86 19.31
CA ILE A 477 1.79 37.05 19.99
C ILE A 477 3.31 36.98 20.03
N GLN A 478 3.87 35.83 20.40
CA GLN A 478 5.31 35.63 20.43
C GLN A 478 5.96 35.71 19.04
N ILE A 479 5.24 35.31 17.98
CA ILE A 479 5.68 35.51 16.59
C ILE A 479 5.71 37.00 16.24
N ALA A 480 4.69 37.78 16.63
CA ALA A 480 4.68 39.23 16.39
C ALA A 480 5.80 39.95 17.15
N GLU A 481 6.09 39.55 18.39
CA GLU A 481 7.25 40.03 19.15
C GLU A 481 8.57 39.72 18.42
N SER A 482 8.69 38.52 17.83
CA SER A 482 9.85 38.12 17.05
C SER A 482 10.06 39.01 15.80
N TYR A 483 9.00 39.41 15.11
CA TYR A 483 9.11 40.41 14.02
C TYR A 483 9.55 41.78 14.52
N GLY A 484 9.11 42.18 15.73
CA GLY A 484 9.53 43.41 16.38
C GLY A 484 11.04 43.41 16.70
N GLU A 485 11.56 42.31 17.24
CA GLU A 485 13.00 42.14 17.50
C GLU A 485 13.85 42.22 16.22
N MET A 486 13.27 41.83 15.07
CA MET A 486 13.91 41.92 13.75
C MET A 486 13.76 43.31 13.08
N ASN A 487 13.17 44.29 13.77
CA ASN A 487 12.81 45.61 13.23
C ASN A 487 11.81 45.57 12.03
N GLU A 488 11.07 44.49 11.85
CA GLU A 488 10.04 44.35 10.81
C GLU A 488 8.65 44.75 11.33
N TYR A 489 8.52 46.00 11.80
CA TYR A 489 7.34 46.49 12.51
C TYR A 489 6.04 46.42 11.70
N GLU A 490 6.07 46.68 10.38
CA GLU A 490 4.89 46.59 9.52
C GLU A 490 4.32 45.16 9.48
N ARG A 491 5.19 44.15 9.40
CA ARG A 491 4.77 42.74 9.39
C ARG A 491 4.27 42.32 10.77
N ALA A 492 4.89 42.78 11.85
CA ALA A 492 4.39 42.58 13.20
C ALA A 492 2.95 43.11 13.35
N ILE A 493 2.69 44.34 12.87
CA ILE A 493 1.36 44.96 12.89
C ILE A 493 0.37 44.16 12.03
N GLN A 494 0.77 43.67 10.86
CA GLN A 494 -0.10 42.83 10.02
C GLN A 494 -0.51 41.54 10.74
N VAL A 495 0.44 40.85 11.39
CA VAL A 495 0.18 39.64 12.17
C VAL A 495 -0.77 39.94 13.34
N LEU A 496 -0.53 41.02 14.10
CA LEU A 496 -1.39 41.42 15.21
C LEU A 496 -2.80 41.79 14.74
N ASN A 497 -2.93 42.59 13.68
CA ASN A 497 -4.24 42.95 13.10
C ASN A 497 -5.00 41.71 12.60
N GLY A 498 -4.31 40.76 11.96
CA GLY A 498 -4.89 39.48 11.56
C GLY A 498 -5.37 38.64 12.76
N THR A 499 -4.62 38.70 13.86
CA THR A 499 -4.95 38.01 15.11
C THR A 499 -6.19 38.61 15.76
N ILE A 500 -6.27 39.94 15.87
CA ILE A 500 -7.44 40.65 16.43
C ILE A 500 -8.70 40.31 15.62
N ARG A 501 -8.61 40.33 14.29
CA ARG A 501 -9.75 39.96 13.42
C ARG A 501 -10.17 38.50 13.59
N SER A 502 -9.21 37.59 13.77
CA SER A 502 -9.51 36.17 13.99
C SER A 502 -10.16 35.93 15.36
N TYR A 503 -9.71 36.67 16.38
CA TYR A 503 -10.27 36.63 17.73
C TYR A 503 -11.73 37.14 17.73
N PHE A 504 -12.00 38.24 17.02
CA PHE A 504 -13.35 38.76 16.80
C PHE A 504 -14.29 37.70 16.20
N LEU A 505 -13.87 37.04 15.12
CA LEU A 505 -14.70 36.02 14.46
C LEU A 505 -15.00 34.83 15.38
N GLN A 506 -14.07 34.48 16.27
CA GLN A 506 -14.30 33.42 17.26
C GLN A 506 -15.31 33.84 18.33
N GLU A 507 -15.24 35.07 18.83
CA GLU A 507 -16.19 35.57 19.83
C GLU A 507 -17.59 35.83 19.22
N VAL A 508 -17.65 36.31 17.99
CA VAL A 508 -18.92 36.45 17.23
C VAL A 508 -19.63 35.11 17.07
N ALA A 509 -18.90 34.00 16.90
CA ALA A 509 -19.52 32.68 16.82
C ALA A 509 -20.29 32.33 18.10
N VAL A 510 -19.90 32.86 19.26
CA VAL A 510 -20.68 32.74 20.51
C VAL A 510 -21.99 33.51 20.41
N SER A 511 -21.99 34.72 19.84
CA SER A 511 -23.23 35.46 19.59
C SER A 511 -24.17 34.72 18.63
N ALA A 512 -23.63 34.16 17.53
CA ALA A 512 -24.42 33.40 16.56
C ALA A 512 -25.02 32.11 17.16
N THR A 513 -24.27 31.40 18.02
CA THR A 513 -24.79 30.21 18.72
C THR A 513 -25.84 30.57 19.77
N LEU A 514 -25.70 31.70 20.47
CA LEU A 514 -26.76 32.23 21.36
C LEU A 514 -28.02 32.58 20.57
N ALA A 515 -27.90 33.20 19.41
CA ALA A 515 -29.01 33.54 18.53
C ALA A 515 -29.72 32.28 17.98
N SER A 516 -28.95 31.23 17.65
CA SER A 516 -29.48 29.94 17.19
C SER A 516 -30.28 29.22 18.28
N ASN A 517 -29.86 29.35 19.55
CA ASN A 517 -30.55 28.78 20.71
C ASN A 517 -31.69 29.66 21.25
N ASN A 518 -32.23 30.58 20.44
CA ASN A 518 -33.29 31.54 20.81
C ASN A 518 -32.93 32.50 21.97
N ARG A 519 -31.66 32.63 22.37
CA ARG A 519 -31.20 33.59 23.39
C ARG A 519 -30.83 34.93 22.77
N ILE A 520 -31.77 35.53 22.03
CA ILE A 520 -31.50 36.68 21.16
C ILE A 520 -31.11 37.94 21.94
N LYS A 521 -31.73 38.20 23.10
CA LYS A 521 -31.34 39.34 23.95
C LYS A 521 -29.88 39.24 24.42
N SER A 522 -29.43 38.03 24.76
CA SER A 522 -28.03 37.79 25.15
C SER A 522 -27.09 37.95 23.96
N ALA A 523 -27.46 37.44 22.78
CA ALA A 523 -26.69 37.62 21.55
C ALA A 523 -26.56 39.11 21.17
N TYR A 524 -27.65 39.87 21.29
CA TYR A 524 -27.68 41.31 21.04
C TYR A 524 -26.75 42.09 21.97
N ASN A 525 -26.85 41.84 23.29
CA ASN A 525 -25.98 42.49 24.26
C ASN A 525 -24.50 42.16 24.01
N LEU A 526 -24.19 40.89 23.72
CA LEU A 526 -22.84 40.47 23.40
C LEU A 526 -22.33 41.14 22.12
N MET A 527 -23.13 41.19 21.05
CA MET A 527 -22.72 41.83 19.80
C MET A 527 -22.43 43.32 19.98
N ASN A 528 -23.27 44.05 20.73
CA ASN A 528 -23.04 45.46 21.04
C ASN A 528 -21.78 45.69 21.89
N GLN A 529 -21.45 44.74 22.77
CA GLN A 529 -20.20 44.80 23.51
C GLN A 529 -19.00 44.54 22.58
N LEU A 530 -19.08 43.50 21.75
CA LEU A 530 -18.00 43.13 20.82
C LEU A 530 -17.67 44.22 19.81
N ILE A 531 -18.64 45.02 19.34
CA ILE A 531 -18.30 46.13 18.43
C ILE A 531 -17.58 47.28 19.14
N MET A 532 -17.80 47.46 20.44
CA MET A 532 -17.10 48.48 21.22
C MET A 532 -15.70 48.04 21.65
N ASP A 533 -15.52 46.73 21.85
CA ASP A 533 -14.25 46.15 22.32
C ASP A 533 -13.21 45.99 21.18
N TYR A 534 -13.64 45.99 19.91
CA TYR A 534 -12.78 45.72 18.75
C TYR A 534 -12.61 46.94 17.83
N PRO A 535 -11.45 47.11 17.17
CA PRO A 535 -11.27 48.16 16.18
C PRO A 535 -12.22 48.04 14.99
N ASP A 536 -12.52 49.18 14.36
CA ASP A 536 -13.45 49.34 13.22
C ASP A 536 -12.94 48.73 11.90
N TYR A 537 -12.55 47.46 11.92
CA TYR A 537 -12.21 46.74 10.71
C TYR A 537 -13.47 46.45 9.88
N ARG A 538 -13.30 46.41 8.56
CA ARG A 538 -14.39 46.09 7.62
C ARG A 538 -15.16 44.81 7.97
N VAL A 539 -14.49 43.80 8.52
CA VAL A 539 -15.14 42.55 8.98
C VAL A 539 -16.06 42.78 10.18
N VAL A 540 -15.66 43.62 11.13
CA VAL A 540 -16.44 43.95 12.34
C VAL A 540 -17.71 44.68 11.96
N LEU A 541 -17.57 45.76 11.17
CA LEU A 541 -18.70 46.57 10.71
C LEU A 541 -19.70 45.73 9.89
N LYS A 542 -19.18 44.93 8.94
CA LYS A 542 -20.03 44.04 8.13
C LYS A 542 -20.78 43.03 8.99
N THR A 543 -20.12 42.40 9.96
CA THR A 543 -20.75 41.45 10.88
C THR A 543 -21.86 42.10 11.70
N TYR A 544 -21.64 43.32 12.19
CA TYR A 544 -22.64 44.06 12.96
C TYR A 544 -23.88 44.40 12.12
N TYR A 545 -23.67 44.88 10.89
CA TYR A 545 -24.77 45.10 9.95
C TYR A 545 -25.53 43.82 9.62
N THR A 546 -24.84 42.72 9.31
CA THR A 546 -25.47 41.42 9.02
C THR A 546 -26.28 40.90 10.22
N PHE A 547 -25.80 41.10 11.44
CA PHE A 547 -26.56 40.75 12.64
C PHE A 547 -27.83 41.59 12.78
N GLY A 548 -27.78 42.89 12.47
CA GLY A 548 -28.96 43.75 12.38
C GLY A 548 -29.99 43.27 11.36
N GLN A 549 -29.54 42.81 10.19
CA GLN A 549 -30.38 42.20 9.16
C GLN A 549 -31.01 40.88 9.63
N GLU A 550 -30.27 40.03 10.34
CA GLU A 550 -30.82 38.78 10.90
C GLU A 550 -31.97 39.06 11.87
N LEU A 551 -31.83 40.09 12.72
CA LEU A 551 -32.91 40.52 13.62
C LEU A 551 -34.10 41.09 12.86
N TYR A 552 -33.85 41.82 11.77
CA TYR A 552 -34.90 42.35 10.90
C TYR A 552 -35.70 41.22 10.22
N ILE A 553 -35.04 40.20 9.66
CA ILE A 553 -35.70 39.04 9.06
C ILE A 553 -36.56 38.30 10.10
N ARG A 554 -36.04 38.10 11.31
CA ARG A 554 -36.81 37.48 12.40
C ARG A 554 -38.02 38.32 12.81
N PHE A 555 -37.93 39.65 12.71
CA PHE A 555 -39.04 40.56 12.94
C PHE A 555 -40.14 40.36 11.89
N THR A 556 -39.81 40.38 10.59
CA THR A 556 -40.79 40.24 9.51
C THR A 556 -41.48 38.87 9.56
N GLU A 557 -40.73 37.78 9.80
CA GLU A 557 -41.30 36.43 9.97
C GLU A 557 -42.33 36.35 11.11
N LEU A 558 -42.15 37.13 12.19
CA LEU A 558 -43.08 37.14 13.32
C LEU A 558 -44.30 38.03 13.08
N VAL A 559 -44.16 39.09 12.27
CA VAL A 559 -45.27 39.95 11.85
C VAL A 559 -46.21 39.18 10.90
N GLU A 560 -45.66 38.40 9.95
CA GLU A 560 -46.44 37.61 8.99
C GLU A 560 -47.23 36.45 9.62
N LYS A 561 -46.73 35.83 10.70
CA LYS A 561 -47.29 34.59 11.28
C LYS A 561 -48.50 34.77 12.22
N SER A 562 -49.11 35.96 12.30
CA SER A 562 -50.30 36.29 13.12
C SER A 562 -50.35 35.69 14.55
N GLY A 563 -50.00 36.51 15.55
CA GLY A 563 -50.69 36.47 16.86
C GLY A 563 -50.44 35.32 17.86
N LEU A 564 -49.38 34.50 17.75
CA LEU A 564 -49.14 33.45 18.75
C LEU A 564 -48.26 33.91 19.91
N LYS A 565 -48.92 34.32 21.01
CA LYS A 565 -48.34 34.42 22.35
C LYS A 565 -47.71 33.07 22.74
N ARG A 566 -46.37 33.00 22.75
CA ARG A 566 -45.62 31.95 23.47
C ARG A 566 -44.69 32.62 24.49
N LYS A 567 -44.79 32.16 25.74
CA LYS A 567 -44.25 32.80 26.95
C LYS A 567 -42.72 32.95 27.02
N ASP A 568 -41.95 32.41 26.07
CA ASP A 568 -40.47 32.41 26.10
C ASP A 568 -39.79 32.88 24.78
N ARG A 569 -40.47 33.71 23.97
CA ARG A 569 -39.85 34.33 22.77
C ARG A 569 -40.03 35.85 22.80
N LEU A 570 -38.99 36.60 22.41
CA LEU A 570 -39.05 38.07 22.33
C LEU A 570 -40.24 38.53 21.48
N ARG A 571 -40.85 39.64 21.89
CA ARG A 571 -41.95 40.27 21.14
C ARG A 571 -41.40 40.90 19.86
N SER A 572 -42.23 40.98 18.82
CA SER A 572 -41.89 41.66 17.56
C SER A 572 -41.40 43.09 17.78
N ASP A 573 -42.02 43.83 18.73
CA ASP A 573 -41.59 45.18 19.10
C ASP A 573 -40.16 45.25 19.62
N GLN A 574 -39.70 44.23 20.35
CA GLN A 574 -38.34 44.21 20.89
C GLN A 574 -37.31 43.92 19.79
N LEU A 575 -37.63 43.06 18.84
CA LEU A 575 -36.77 42.79 17.67
C LEU A 575 -36.67 44.01 16.77
N PHE A 576 -37.79 44.72 16.57
CA PHE A 576 -37.82 46.00 15.87
C PHE A 576 -36.89 47.02 16.54
N GLU A 577 -37.03 47.25 17.85
CA GLU A 577 -36.16 48.21 18.55
C GLU A 577 -34.69 47.80 18.52
N MET A 578 -34.37 46.51 18.70
CA MET A 578 -32.98 46.01 18.62
C MET A 578 -32.36 46.25 17.23
N SER A 579 -33.06 45.88 16.16
CA SER A 579 -32.59 46.06 14.78
C SER A 579 -32.45 47.54 14.42
N LYS A 580 -33.46 48.35 14.77
CA LYS A 580 -33.44 49.80 14.61
C LYS A 580 -32.26 50.44 15.32
N THR A 581 -32.00 50.08 16.58
CA THR A 581 -30.85 50.60 17.34
C THR A 581 -29.54 50.24 16.66
N ILE A 582 -29.38 49.01 16.13
CA ILE A 582 -28.16 48.62 15.41
C ILE A 582 -27.93 49.51 14.20
N PHE A 583 -28.94 49.67 13.34
CA PHE A 583 -28.82 50.47 12.13
C PHE A 583 -28.62 51.96 12.44
N GLN A 584 -29.32 52.50 13.44
CA GLN A 584 -29.12 53.88 13.88
C GLN A 584 -27.71 54.09 14.43
N ASN A 585 -27.22 53.20 15.28
CA ASN A 585 -25.86 53.26 15.80
C ASN A 585 -24.83 53.17 14.68
N TYR A 586 -25.02 52.28 13.70
CA TYR A 586 -24.12 52.17 12.55
C TYR A 586 -24.02 53.50 11.78
N ILE A 587 -25.17 54.10 11.44
CA ILE A 587 -25.22 55.34 10.64
C ILE A 587 -24.64 56.54 11.42
N THR A 588 -24.80 56.53 12.74
CA THR A 588 -24.32 57.59 13.64
C THR A 588 -22.82 57.48 13.89
N PHE A 589 -22.32 56.28 14.22
CA PHE A 589 -20.90 56.07 14.54
C PHE A 589 -20.02 55.97 13.29
N TYR A 590 -20.56 55.45 12.18
CA TYR A 590 -19.81 55.22 10.94
C TYR A 590 -20.43 55.96 9.73
N PRO A 591 -20.51 57.31 9.77
CA PRO A 591 -21.22 58.09 8.76
C PRO A 591 -20.54 58.12 7.39
N THR A 592 -19.28 57.71 7.29
CA THR A 592 -18.43 57.72 6.09
C THR A 592 -18.10 56.30 5.57
N ASP A 593 -18.62 55.25 6.21
CA ASP A 593 -18.39 53.88 5.77
C ASP A 593 -19.01 53.63 4.39
N TRP A 594 -18.38 52.75 3.60
CA TRP A 594 -18.80 52.44 2.24
C TRP A 594 -20.20 51.81 2.14
N ASN A 595 -20.72 51.25 3.24
CA ASN A 595 -22.00 50.54 3.28
C ASN A 595 -23.11 51.36 3.94
N VAL A 596 -22.85 52.59 4.36
CA VAL A 596 -23.78 53.38 5.19
C VAL A 596 -25.10 53.68 4.47
N ASP A 597 -25.07 53.83 3.15
CA ASP A 597 -26.26 54.06 2.32
C ASP A 597 -27.14 52.81 2.18
N GLU A 598 -26.55 51.61 2.19
CA GLU A 598 -27.29 50.35 2.27
C GLU A 598 -27.94 50.17 3.66
N VAL A 599 -27.20 50.50 4.73
CA VAL A 599 -27.73 50.41 6.10
C VAL A 599 -28.90 51.38 6.30
N SER A 600 -28.81 52.61 5.79
CA SER A 600 -29.91 53.56 5.86
C SER A 600 -31.12 53.14 5.03
N PHE A 601 -30.91 52.47 3.89
CA PHE A 601 -32.00 51.93 3.08
C PHE A 601 -32.72 50.79 3.82
N THR A 602 -31.96 49.92 4.47
CA THR A 602 -32.51 48.84 5.30
C THR A 602 -33.31 49.38 6.49
N LEU A 603 -32.84 50.45 7.14
CA LEU A 603 -33.57 51.10 8.23
C LEU A 603 -34.91 51.70 7.79
N VAL A 604 -34.97 52.27 6.58
CA VAL A 604 -36.22 52.79 6.00
C VAL A 604 -37.22 51.66 5.75
N ASN A 605 -36.78 50.53 5.19
CA ASN A 605 -37.63 49.36 5.01
C ASN A 605 -38.14 48.79 6.35
N LEU A 606 -37.29 48.77 7.39
CA LEU A 606 -37.70 48.36 8.74
C LEU A 606 -38.86 49.23 9.29
N TYR A 607 -38.84 50.55 9.06
CA TYR A 607 -39.95 51.43 9.46
C TYR A 607 -41.23 51.17 8.64
N LEU A 608 -41.09 50.90 7.35
CA LEU A 608 -42.21 50.58 6.45
C LEU A 608 -42.92 49.29 6.90
N ASP A 609 -42.18 48.22 7.19
CA ASP A 609 -42.74 46.94 7.63
C ASP A 609 -43.39 47.02 9.01
N LYS A 610 -42.98 47.98 9.83
CA LYS A 610 -43.64 48.31 11.11
C LYS A 610 -44.91 49.15 10.93
N ILE A 611 -45.24 49.55 9.70
CA ILE A 611 -46.39 50.40 9.34
C ILE A 611 -46.26 51.81 9.94
N ASN A 612 -45.03 52.27 10.20
CA ASN A 612 -44.80 53.64 10.67
C ASN A 612 -44.56 54.59 9.50
N TYR A 613 -45.63 54.88 8.75
CA TYR A 613 -45.54 55.65 7.51
C TYR A 613 -44.91 57.04 7.70
N GLU A 614 -45.16 57.73 8.83
CA GLU A 614 -44.55 59.03 9.12
C GLU A 614 -43.03 58.96 9.18
N LYS A 615 -42.49 58.06 10.02
CA LYS A 615 -41.05 57.90 10.11
C LYS A 615 -40.43 57.39 8.82
N THR A 616 -41.13 56.52 8.08
CA THR A 616 -40.66 56.03 6.78
C THR A 616 -40.47 57.18 5.80
N ILE A 617 -41.46 58.08 5.68
CA ILE A 617 -41.39 59.23 4.76
C ILE A 617 -40.26 60.17 5.15
N ASP A 618 -40.22 60.59 6.42
CA ASP A 618 -39.21 61.54 6.90
C ASP A 618 -37.80 61.00 6.68
N THR A 619 -37.58 59.75 7.10
CA THR A 619 -36.27 59.11 7.05
C THR A 619 -35.83 58.84 5.60
N ALA A 620 -36.74 58.39 4.73
CA ALA A 620 -36.45 58.16 3.32
C ALA A 620 -36.07 59.44 2.58
N LEU A 621 -36.80 60.54 2.81
CA LEU A 621 -36.50 61.83 2.19
C LEU A 621 -35.20 62.44 2.70
N ILE A 622 -34.90 62.29 4.00
CA ILE A 622 -33.61 62.72 4.58
C ILE A 622 -32.45 61.95 3.95
N TYR A 623 -32.54 60.62 3.84
CA TYR A 623 -31.47 59.81 3.26
C TYR A 623 -31.34 59.97 1.74
N ALA A 624 -32.44 60.20 1.01
CA ALA A 624 -32.39 60.58 -0.40
C ALA A 624 -31.61 61.89 -0.61
N LYS A 625 -31.76 62.88 0.29
CA LYS A 625 -30.97 64.12 0.26
C LYS A 625 -29.51 63.89 0.67
N ARG A 626 -29.26 63.04 1.66
CA ARG A 626 -27.90 62.74 2.15
C ARG A 626 -27.07 61.96 1.13
N PHE A 627 -27.69 61.04 0.38
CA PHE A 627 -27.01 60.14 -0.54
C PHE A 627 -27.47 60.31 -2.00
N PRO A 628 -27.21 61.47 -2.64
CA PRO A 628 -27.67 61.75 -4.00
C PRO A 628 -26.98 60.92 -5.09
N LYS A 629 -25.88 60.23 -4.74
CA LYS A 629 -25.12 59.35 -5.64
C LYS A 629 -25.32 57.86 -5.34
N SER A 630 -26.12 57.52 -4.33
CA SER A 630 -26.36 56.12 -3.96
C SER A 630 -27.18 55.43 -5.04
N HIS A 631 -26.89 54.14 -5.25
CA HIS A 631 -27.71 53.30 -6.11
C HIS A 631 -29.12 53.05 -5.54
N PHE A 632 -29.33 53.29 -4.24
CA PHE A 632 -30.64 53.17 -3.59
C PHE A 632 -31.51 54.44 -3.70
N LEU A 633 -31.08 55.47 -4.45
CA LEU A 633 -31.78 56.76 -4.53
C LEU A 633 -33.21 56.64 -5.03
N ASP A 634 -33.43 55.84 -6.06
CA ASP A 634 -34.76 55.53 -6.58
C ASP A 634 -35.60 54.74 -5.56
N GLY A 635 -34.99 53.79 -4.88
CA GLY A 635 -35.60 53.01 -3.80
C GLY A 635 -36.10 53.90 -2.66
N TYR A 636 -35.31 54.88 -2.19
CA TYR A 636 -35.74 55.82 -1.16
C TYR A 636 -36.98 56.61 -1.59
N LYS A 637 -36.98 57.13 -2.82
CA LYS A 637 -38.13 57.86 -3.38
C LYS A 637 -39.35 56.96 -3.51
N TYR A 638 -39.17 55.72 -3.95
CA TYR A 638 -40.25 54.75 -4.12
C TYR A 638 -40.90 54.37 -2.78
N ILE A 639 -40.10 54.06 -1.75
CA ILE A 639 -40.62 53.72 -0.42
C ILE A 639 -41.34 54.92 0.20
N ALA A 640 -40.82 56.14 0.04
CA ALA A 640 -41.52 57.35 0.47
C ALA A 640 -42.86 57.52 -0.27
N ALA A 641 -42.91 57.28 -1.58
CA ALA A 641 -44.13 57.34 -2.36
C ALA A 641 -45.17 56.31 -1.92
N HIS A 642 -44.74 55.07 -1.66
CA HIS A 642 -45.60 54.01 -1.13
C HIS A 642 -46.18 54.38 0.23
N ALA A 643 -45.37 54.89 1.16
CA ALA A 643 -45.85 55.31 2.47
C ALA A 643 -46.82 56.50 2.40
N LEU A 644 -46.61 57.46 1.48
CA LEU A 644 -47.52 58.58 1.24
C LEU A 644 -48.86 58.13 0.65
N PHE A 645 -48.83 57.15 -0.25
CA PHE A 645 -50.04 56.55 -0.83
C PHE A 645 -50.92 55.91 0.26
N GLU A 646 -50.32 55.10 1.14
CA GLU A 646 -51.06 54.46 2.25
C GLU A 646 -51.59 55.47 3.29
N LYS A 647 -50.96 56.65 3.44
CA LYS A 647 -51.49 57.76 4.26
C LYS A 647 -52.62 58.56 3.57
N GLY A 648 -52.86 58.36 2.28
CA GLY A 648 -53.82 59.12 1.49
C GLY A 648 -53.30 60.45 0.91
N GLU A 649 -51.99 60.71 0.97
CA GLU A 649 -51.34 61.92 0.45
C GLU A 649 -50.99 61.75 -1.03
N TYR A 650 -52.01 61.58 -1.87
CA TYR A 650 -51.87 61.14 -3.27
C TYR A 650 -51.04 62.08 -4.15
N ARG A 651 -51.14 63.40 -3.94
CA ARG A 651 -50.41 64.40 -4.74
C ARG A 651 -48.90 64.28 -4.60
N LEU A 652 -48.40 64.08 -3.38
CA LEU A 652 -46.97 63.92 -3.11
C LEU A 652 -46.49 62.52 -3.53
N ALA A 653 -47.33 61.49 -3.33
CA ALA A 653 -47.05 60.13 -3.80
C ALA A 653 -46.93 60.07 -5.33
N GLN A 654 -47.76 60.83 -6.06
CA GLN A 654 -47.73 60.93 -7.52
C GLN A 654 -46.42 61.56 -8.00
N ALA A 655 -46.01 62.69 -7.42
CA ALA A 655 -44.77 63.39 -7.82
C ALA A 655 -43.53 62.51 -7.66
N LEU A 656 -43.40 61.80 -6.52
CA LEU A 656 -42.29 60.88 -6.28
C LEU A 656 -42.36 59.64 -7.19
N SER A 657 -43.55 59.07 -7.41
CA SER A 657 -43.71 57.92 -8.32
C SER A 657 -43.40 58.28 -9.78
N GLN A 658 -43.75 59.49 -10.23
CA GLN A 658 -43.42 59.98 -11.57
C GLN A 658 -41.91 60.14 -11.75
N SER A 659 -41.23 60.68 -10.73
CA SER A 659 -39.75 60.77 -10.72
C SER A 659 -39.13 59.37 -10.82
N VAL A 660 -39.58 58.39 -10.03
CA VAL A 660 -39.05 57.02 -10.08
C VAL A 660 -39.34 56.33 -11.43
N ALA A 661 -40.51 56.55 -12.02
CA ALA A 661 -40.91 55.90 -13.27
C ALA A 661 -40.17 56.41 -14.52
N TYR A 662 -39.78 57.68 -14.54
CA TYR A 662 -39.29 58.33 -15.77
C TYR A 662 -37.90 58.98 -15.65
N ASP A 663 -37.39 59.26 -14.45
CA ASP A 663 -36.04 59.80 -14.28
C ASP A 663 -34.97 58.69 -14.36
N LYS A 664 -33.71 59.12 -14.54
CA LYS A 664 -32.54 58.24 -14.48
C LYS A 664 -31.82 58.37 -13.14
N PHE A 665 -31.38 57.25 -12.60
CA PHE A 665 -30.77 57.13 -11.28
C PHE A 665 -29.37 56.49 -11.34
N PRO A 666 -28.49 56.75 -10.35
CA PRO A 666 -27.17 56.12 -10.28
C PRO A 666 -27.26 54.59 -10.16
N GLY A 667 -26.52 53.86 -10.99
CA GLY A 667 -26.29 52.41 -10.89
C GLY A 667 -25.13 52.06 -9.94
N LYS A 668 -24.97 50.78 -9.58
CA LYS A 668 -23.81 50.28 -8.80
C LYS A 668 -22.45 50.66 -9.41
N ASP A 669 -22.38 50.76 -10.74
CA ASP A 669 -21.17 51.11 -11.50
C ASP A 669 -21.02 52.62 -11.74
N GLY A 670 -21.89 53.45 -11.16
CA GLY A 670 -21.91 54.92 -11.34
C GLY A 670 -22.61 55.41 -12.61
N SER A 671 -23.00 54.52 -13.54
CA SER A 671 -23.76 54.88 -14.74
C SER A 671 -25.21 55.25 -14.42
N LEU A 672 -25.79 56.22 -15.15
CA LEU A 672 -27.21 56.57 -15.04
C LEU A 672 -28.08 55.52 -15.75
N ARG A 673 -29.00 54.90 -15.02
CA ARG A 673 -29.91 53.85 -15.49
C ARG A 673 -31.37 54.19 -15.15
N GLU A 674 -32.31 53.53 -15.83
CA GLU A 674 -33.70 53.57 -15.39
C GLU A 674 -33.84 52.87 -14.03
N SER A 675 -34.83 53.29 -13.22
CA SER A 675 -35.07 52.69 -11.90
C SER A 675 -35.43 51.21 -11.99
N GLU A 676 -34.91 50.40 -11.07
CA GLU A 676 -35.34 49.00 -10.91
C GLU A 676 -36.80 48.92 -10.42
N ASN A 677 -37.29 49.97 -9.75
CA ASN A 677 -38.65 50.12 -9.28
C ASN A 677 -39.58 50.79 -10.32
N LYS A 678 -39.15 51.00 -11.56
CA LYS A 678 -39.93 51.68 -12.62
C LYS A 678 -41.33 51.09 -12.78
N THR A 679 -41.44 49.78 -12.95
CA THR A 679 -42.73 49.10 -13.15
C THR A 679 -43.63 49.21 -11.91
N PHE A 680 -43.04 49.13 -10.71
CA PHE A 680 -43.78 49.30 -9.47
C PHE A 680 -44.25 50.74 -9.26
N ALA A 681 -43.46 51.73 -9.68
CA ALA A 681 -43.83 53.14 -9.65
C ALA A 681 -44.93 53.46 -10.69
N GLN A 682 -44.87 52.87 -11.88
CA GLN A 682 -45.95 52.96 -12.89
C GLN A 682 -47.26 52.36 -12.37
N LEU A 683 -47.18 51.19 -11.72
CA LEU A 683 -48.35 50.58 -11.07
C LEU A 683 -48.89 51.46 -9.94
N MET A 684 -48.02 52.10 -9.16
CA MET A 684 -48.43 53.04 -8.11
C MET A 684 -49.15 54.27 -8.68
N LEU A 685 -48.64 54.83 -9.79
CA LEU A 685 -49.30 55.91 -10.52
C LEU A 685 -50.68 55.50 -11.03
N ALA A 686 -50.81 54.31 -11.61
CA ALA A 686 -52.08 53.76 -12.05
C ALA A 686 -53.08 53.62 -10.88
N LYS A 687 -52.63 53.14 -9.71
CA LYS A 687 -53.45 53.07 -8.49
C LYS A 687 -53.90 54.45 -8.01
N ILE A 688 -53.01 55.46 -8.05
CA ILE A 688 -53.33 56.84 -7.68
C ILE A 688 -54.39 57.41 -8.64
N TYR A 689 -54.19 57.31 -9.96
CA TYR A 689 -55.15 57.81 -10.96
C TYR A 689 -56.50 57.09 -10.88
N HIS A 690 -56.50 55.79 -10.56
CA HIS A 690 -57.73 55.05 -10.30
C HIS A 690 -58.48 55.58 -9.07
N GLN A 691 -57.77 55.89 -7.97
CA GLN A 691 -58.38 56.50 -6.78
C GLN A 691 -58.90 57.92 -7.04
N GLU A 692 -58.24 58.68 -7.92
CA GLU A 692 -58.64 60.03 -8.36
C GLU A 692 -59.74 60.04 -9.44
N LYS A 693 -60.19 58.86 -9.91
CA LYS A 693 -61.18 58.66 -10.98
C LYS A 693 -60.75 59.15 -12.37
N ASP A 694 -59.45 59.34 -12.62
CA ASP A 694 -58.90 59.62 -13.95
C ASP A 694 -58.52 58.31 -14.66
N PHE A 695 -59.55 57.59 -15.13
CA PHE A 695 -59.40 56.26 -15.72
C PHE A 695 -58.60 56.25 -17.03
N THR A 696 -58.54 57.38 -17.73
CA THR A 696 -57.75 57.56 -18.96
C THR A 696 -56.25 57.52 -18.72
N LYS A 697 -55.78 57.97 -17.55
CA LYS A 697 -54.36 57.89 -17.16
C LYS A 697 -54.02 56.65 -16.34
N ALA A 698 -55.03 55.93 -15.85
CA ALA A 698 -54.85 54.72 -15.04
C ALA A 698 -54.63 53.46 -15.89
N LEU A 699 -55.10 53.46 -17.14
CA LEU A 699 -54.81 52.46 -18.19
C LEU A 699 -53.46 52.75 -18.84
#